data_AF-A0A1C4E5K2-F1
#
_entry.id   AF-A0A1C4E5K2-F1
#
_cell.length_a   1.000
_cell.length_b   1.000
_cell.length_c   1.000
_cell.angle_alpha   90.00
_cell.angle_beta   90.00
_cell.angle_gamma   90.00
#
_symmetry.space_group_name_H-M   'P 1'
#
loop_
_entity.id
_entity.type
_entity.pdbx_description
1 polymer ?
#
loop_
_entity_poly.entity_id
_entity_poly.type
_entity_poly.pdbx_seq_one_letter_code
_entity_poly.pdbx_strand_id
1 'polypeptide(L)'
;MKLKRIFKCLTITAVLSQIAVYPTSSYAVSDNENKITKEEKKSIQGLVGYYFKDDHFQELDFISLEGQGKLLDKEKINNKSQTIRWMGRIKPSQTGDYIISTSSDKNIILQVNGETIINQENVAKSLKLEKDKIYELKIEYRNITDLSSDLQLLWSIDGNRKEQIPQKNILSPNFSEKESLPDNKRDLLLLPNFNLFDNKIISTELKDTDKDGIPDKWEEQGYTFKNQQIVEWDDSYLVQGYKKYVSNPYKARTAADPYTDFEKVSGHMPEATKDEARDPLIAAYPAVGVGMEKLLFSKNENITEGGSETKSTSVTDTNTNTNSVEIGSTVEATLNPFALAKVTVSAKYGHTWTNSTAIQNSDSQSWSNQIGINTAESAYLNANVRYYNTGTAPIYDLRPTSNFVFQNSGTSIATITAGPNQIGNSLGPGDTYPQKNQAPISLDKANEAGTVKIAINAKQLDALQNRSEILNIETTQNKGQYATLDDTGLPVTDPSKQWDPIRTNIDKVSGSLILNLSTSKESLERRVAARNENDPEDKTPEITIREAIKKAFNAKEKEGRLYYIDDNGKEVILDESAVNLVGDEKTQKEIEKQLDQMQDKKIYNVKWKRGMNITLHTPEMYYDFETSNTGWYYTYQEYGGYTGKKRGRINSGTSGFAEKQLELKPYTTYTARAYVRTATPAGKSNVVFYIDSTVNGNGKGASHKVDIEGDKWQLIEVGFYTGSHPEDFKKLGLKNNGNASLHFDDVSVSEWKNGENLSNNIATEHKVDRWQTGGDSIFPYHYVQKLYFDKIPNVDVEYEVEWLGKPRGVVKGIDDGNKRYIDITEIPIIGNGCSNTDRIVIYAISKKDPGIKVQVAEWDGPAWSHKLKWNIASYPEGLYHNGIFLTKVPNFPLKYQVFTTDQNNKNPRWSGLLPAMPTSLPNETGQWQKGYWIDLAIFDRKGIPKKHNAKVFAVDPNNPDLKVLIASYSKGNNDYFYPFK
;
A
#
# COMPACT_ATOMS: atom_id res chain seq x y z
N MET A 1 -49.46 36.79 51.63
CA MET A 1 -48.11 37.02 52.20
C MET A 1 -47.14 37.24 51.04
N LYS A 2 -46.93 38.50 50.64
CA LYS A 2 -45.69 39.33 50.73
C LYS A 2 -44.49 38.72 49.96
N LEU A 3 -44.23 39.15 48.71
CA LEU A 3 -43.40 40.31 48.26
C LEU A 3 -41.93 40.19 48.73
N LYS A 4 -40.84 40.46 47.99
CA LYS A 4 -40.53 41.26 46.78
C LYS A 4 -39.02 41.01 46.45
N ARG A 5 -38.57 41.00 45.17
CA ARG A 5 -37.65 41.98 44.49
C ARG A 5 -36.27 42.24 45.18
N ILE A 6 -35.07 42.39 44.58
CA ILE A 6 -34.58 42.97 43.29
C ILE A 6 -33.02 42.83 43.22
N PHE A 7 -32.47 42.56 42.02
CA PHE A 7 -31.23 43.01 41.30
C PHE A 7 -29.75 43.06 41.82
N LYS A 8 -28.87 42.86 40.79
CA LYS A 8 -27.52 43.46 40.45
C LYS A 8 -26.28 42.90 41.17
N CYS A 9 -25.09 42.74 40.58
CA CYS A 9 -24.53 42.84 39.21
C CYS A 9 -23.11 42.18 39.20
N LEU A 10 -22.61 41.83 38.01
CA LEU A 10 -21.27 41.35 37.59
C LEU A 10 -20.02 41.73 38.43
N THR A 11 -19.03 40.81 38.54
CA THR A 11 -17.61 40.98 38.10
C THR A 11 -16.70 39.72 38.30
N ILE A 12 -16.21 39.17 37.18
CA ILE A 12 -14.85 38.68 36.80
C ILE A 12 -13.91 38.00 37.86
N THR A 13 -13.34 36.86 37.41
CA THR A 13 -11.94 36.33 37.57
C THR A 13 -11.67 35.09 38.46
N ALA A 14 -11.47 33.95 37.77
CA ALA A 14 -10.42 32.90 37.88
C ALA A 14 -9.96 32.34 39.25
N VAL A 15 -9.83 31.01 39.36
CA VAL A 15 -8.58 30.22 39.14
C VAL A 15 -8.77 28.75 39.57
N LEU A 16 -8.15 27.87 38.78
CA LEU A 16 -7.83 26.46 38.97
C LEU A 16 -7.56 25.97 40.41
N SER A 17 -7.95 24.73 40.72
CA SER A 17 -7.03 23.69 41.23
C SER A 17 -7.71 22.33 41.43
N GLN A 18 -7.12 21.31 40.78
CA GLN A 18 -6.95 19.90 41.18
C GLN A 18 -8.24 19.06 41.40
N ILE A 19 -8.35 17.82 40.92
CA ILE A 19 -7.40 16.70 41.08
C ILE A 19 -7.49 15.78 39.85
N ALA A 20 -6.34 15.53 39.24
CA ALA A 20 -6.12 14.46 38.26
C ALA A 20 -5.87 13.14 39.00
N VAL A 21 -6.57 12.07 38.61
CA VAL A 21 -6.22 10.69 38.94
C VAL A 21 -6.02 9.98 37.62
N TYR A 22 -4.76 9.63 37.32
CA TYR A 22 -4.40 8.78 36.19
C TYR A 22 -4.66 7.31 36.56
N PRO A 23 -5.26 6.49 35.67
CA PRO A 23 -5.38 5.07 35.92
C PRO A 23 -4.03 4.37 35.72
N THR A 24 -3.55 3.73 36.78
CA THR A 24 -2.45 2.76 36.72
C THR A 24 -2.99 1.46 36.13
N SER A 25 -2.42 1.01 35.02
CA SER A 25 -2.64 -0.32 34.47
C SER A 25 -2.03 -1.36 35.42
N SER A 26 -2.90 -2.02 36.20
CA SER A 26 -2.55 -3.17 37.04
C SER A 26 -2.60 -4.44 36.19
N TYR A 27 -1.45 -5.07 35.94
CA TYR A 27 -1.38 -6.44 35.43
C TYR A 27 -1.21 -7.41 36.60
N ALA A 28 -2.16 -8.33 36.76
CA ALA A 28 -2.02 -9.47 37.64
C ALA A 28 -1.08 -10.50 36.98
N VAL A 29 0.03 -10.81 37.65
CA VAL A 29 1.00 -11.83 37.25
C VAL A 29 0.60 -13.15 37.91
N SER A 30 0.46 -14.21 37.12
CA SER A 30 0.41 -15.59 37.63
C SER A 30 1.84 -16.12 37.80
N ASP A 31 2.17 -16.55 39.01
CA ASP A 31 3.47 -17.09 39.41
C ASP A 31 3.85 -18.36 38.64
N ASN A 32 5.03 -18.34 38.00
CA ASN A 32 6.03 -19.40 38.13
C ASN A 32 7.42 -18.92 37.67
N GLU A 33 8.40 -19.15 38.53
CA GLU A 33 9.71 -18.50 38.58
C GLU A 33 10.68 -18.97 37.47
N ASN A 34 11.31 -17.98 36.83
CA ASN A 34 12.77 -17.93 36.67
C ASN A 34 13.18 -16.46 36.83
N LYS A 35 13.67 -16.10 38.02
CA LYS A 35 14.12 -14.75 38.37
C LYS A 35 15.35 -14.36 37.53
N ILE A 36 15.11 -13.77 36.38
CA ILE A 36 16.03 -12.79 35.81
C ILE A 36 15.69 -11.48 36.54
N THR A 37 16.59 -11.03 37.40
CA THR A 37 16.53 -9.70 38.02
C THR A 37 16.39 -8.66 36.92
N LYS A 38 15.20 -8.08 36.77
CA LYS A 38 14.99 -6.85 36.01
C LYS A 38 15.73 -5.74 36.76
N GLU A 39 16.90 -5.36 36.27
CA GLU A 39 17.50 -4.07 36.63
C GLU A 39 16.52 -2.97 36.20
N GLU A 40 16.09 -2.14 37.15
CA GLU A 40 15.36 -0.91 36.85
C GLU A 40 16.25 -0.04 35.95
N LYS A 41 15.86 0.14 34.68
CA LYS A 41 16.51 1.03 33.72
C LYS A 41 16.53 2.45 34.33
N LYS A 42 17.68 2.87 34.86
CA LYS A 42 17.90 4.23 35.35
C LYS A 42 17.80 5.20 34.16
N SER A 43 17.08 6.30 34.37
CA SER A 43 17.05 7.43 33.44
C SER A 43 18.47 7.94 33.16
N ILE A 44 18.81 8.13 31.87
CA ILE A 44 20.08 8.69 31.39
C ILE A 44 20.06 10.21 31.67
N GLN A 45 20.32 10.57 32.93
CA GLN A 45 20.32 11.96 33.41
C GLN A 45 21.58 12.25 34.21
N GLY A 46 22.23 13.35 33.84
CA GLY A 46 23.39 13.86 34.56
C GLY A 46 24.50 14.31 33.62
N LEU A 47 25.66 14.63 34.18
CA LEU A 47 26.85 15.01 33.44
C LEU A 47 27.34 13.87 32.53
N VAL A 48 27.81 14.26 31.35
CA VAL A 48 28.52 13.39 30.42
C VAL A 48 30.01 13.42 30.77
N GLY A 49 30.58 12.25 31.05
CA GLY A 49 31.99 12.10 31.39
C GLY A 49 32.81 11.54 30.24
N TYR A 50 33.85 12.24 29.81
CA TYR A 50 34.86 11.80 28.85
C TYR A 50 36.08 11.29 29.60
N TYR A 51 36.41 10.00 29.42
CA TYR A 51 37.48 9.32 30.15
C TYR A 51 38.68 9.12 29.23
N PHE A 52 39.88 9.49 29.69
CA PHE A 52 41.09 9.43 28.87
C PHE A 52 42.13 8.51 29.52
N LYS A 53 42.91 7.82 28.68
CA LYS A 53 43.97 6.89 29.12
C LYS A 53 45.22 7.61 29.64
N ASP A 54 45.39 8.86 29.25
CA ASP A 54 46.55 9.70 29.56
C ASP A 54 46.24 10.84 30.54
N ASP A 55 47.28 11.50 31.03
CA ASP A 55 47.24 12.60 31.98
C ASP A 55 47.09 14.00 31.33
N HIS A 56 47.03 14.06 29.99
CA HIS A 56 46.95 15.27 29.17
C HIS A 56 45.63 15.44 28.41
N PHE A 57 44.67 14.52 28.59
CA PHE A 57 43.36 14.49 27.91
C PHE A 57 43.49 14.30 26.38
N GLN A 58 44.38 13.42 25.91
CA GLN A 58 44.68 13.17 24.48
C GLN A 58 44.00 11.94 23.90
N GLU A 59 43.96 10.86 24.67
CA GLU A 59 43.54 9.52 24.24
C GLU A 59 42.21 9.15 24.88
N LEU A 60 41.11 9.51 24.22
CA LEU A 60 39.76 9.16 24.68
C LEU A 60 39.59 7.64 24.72
N ASP A 61 39.18 7.11 25.87
CA ASP A 61 38.89 5.69 26.08
C ASP A 61 37.39 5.42 25.85
N PHE A 62 36.55 6.16 26.56
CA PHE A 62 35.09 6.04 26.46
C PHE A 62 34.38 7.30 26.95
N ILE A 63 33.12 7.44 26.55
CA ILE A 63 32.21 8.50 27.00
C ILE A 63 31.12 7.85 27.85
N SER A 64 30.91 8.31 29.07
CA SER A 64 29.92 7.77 30.02
C SER A 64 28.81 8.76 30.31
N LEU A 65 27.59 8.26 30.50
CA LEU A 65 26.40 9.06 30.81
C LEU A 65 26.02 9.07 32.30
N GLU A 66 26.94 8.70 33.20
CA GLU A 66 26.65 8.44 34.62
C GLU A 66 26.97 9.58 35.61
N GLY A 67 27.38 10.78 35.17
CA GLY A 67 27.84 11.81 36.09
C GLY A 67 26.71 12.42 36.93
N GLN A 68 26.68 12.20 38.23
CA GLN A 68 25.71 12.84 39.14
C GLN A 68 26.43 13.68 40.20
N GLY A 69 25.76 14.01 41.31
CA GLY A 69 26.43 14.69 42.44
C GLY A 69 27.59 13.86 43.03
N LYS A 70 27.60 12.54 42.78
CA LYS A 70 28.75 11.65 42.93
C LYS A 70 29.35 11.46 41.54
N LEU A 71 30.49 12.10 41.27
CA LEU A 71 31.16 12.11 39.96
C LEU A 71 31.89 10.80 39.67
N LEU A 72 32.55 10.23 40.67
CA LEU A 72 33.19 8.91 40.61
C LEU A 72 32.97 8.14 41.90
N ASP A 73 32.78 6.83 41.74
CA ASP A 73 32.91 5.86 42.81
C ASP A 73 34.35 5.32 42.82
N LYS A 74 34.99 5.29 43.99
CA LYS A 74 36.34 4.71 44.12
C LYS A 74 36.39 3.26 43.63
N GLU A 75 35.28 2.51 43.73
CA GLU A 75 35.19 1.11 43.34
C GLU A 75 35.00 0.94 41.82
N LYS A 76 34.57 1.99 41.11
CA LYS A 76 34.39 2.02 39.65
C LYS A 76 35.63 2.51 38.90
N ILE A 77 36.72 2.82 39.59
CA ILE A 77 37.96 3.25 38.94
C ILE A 77 38.54 2.07 38.17
N ASN A 78 38.50 2.17 36.84
CA ASN A 78 39.24 1.27 35.97
C ASN A 78 40.71 1.71 35.97
N ASN A 79 41.65 0.81 36.27
CA ASN A 79 43.10 1.09 36.38
C ASN A 79 43.78 1.59 35.08
N LYS A 80 43.01 1.94 34.04
CA LYS A 80 43.51 2.37 32.73
C LYS A 80 43.31 3.86 32.44
N SER A 81 42.30 4.51 33.00
CA SER A 81 42.08 5.94 32.76
C SER A 81 42.96 6.76 33.71
N GLN A 82 43.38 7.96 33.29
CA GLN A 82 44.23 8.86 34.08
C GLN A 82 43.60 10.23 34.32
N THR A 83 42.78 10.70 33.36
CA THR A 83 42.05 11.97 33.43
C THR A 83 40.61 11.83 32.98
N ILE A 84 39.74 12.71 33.49
CA ILE A 84 38.30 12.72 33.16
C ILE A 84 37.79 14.15 33.02
N ARG A 85 36.96 14.38 32.01
CA ARG A 85 36.22 15.64 31.81
C ARG A 85 34.72 15.39 31.94
N TRP A 86 34.02 16.16 32.77
CA TRP A 86 32.56 16.17 32.81
C TRP A 86 31.98 17.44 32.20
N MET A 87 30.93 17.25 31.41
CA MET A 87 30.14 18.29 30.80
C MET A 87 28.69 18.16 31.27
N GLY A 88 28.05 19.28 31.60
CA GLY A 88 26.62 19.31 31.87
C GLY A 88 26.15 20.67 32.29
N ARG A 89 25.06 20.72 33.04
CA ARG A 89 24.45 21.98 33.48
C ARG A 89 23.99 21.87 34.93
N ILE A 90 23.92 22.99 35.62
CA ILE A 90 23.33 23.10 36.96
C ILE A 90 22.11 24.02 36.94
N LYS A 91 21.07 23.63 37.69
CA LYS A 91 19.85 24.40 37.89
C LYS A 91 19.57 24.57 39.38
N PRO A 92 19.86 25.73 39.99
CA PRO A 92 19.66 25.95 41.41
C PRO A 92 18.18 25.96 41.80
N SER A 93 17.84 25.34 42.94
CA SER A 93 16.44 25.32 43.45
C SER A 93 16.05 26.56 44.24
N GLN A 94 17.00 27.42 44.58
CA GLN A 94 16.78 28.71 45.23
C GLN A 94 17.81 29.75 44.76
N THR A 95 17.44 31.02 44.81
CA THR A 95 18.38 32.12 44.55
C THR A 95 19.25 32.32 45.78
N GLY A 96 20.57 32.45 45.59
CA GLY A 96 21.51 32.66 46.70
C GLY A 96 22.95 32.79 46.24
N ASP A 97 23.84 32.95 47.22
CA ASP A 97 25.29 32.94 47.03
C ASP A 97 25.81 31.50 47.21
N TYR A 98 26.29 30.91 46.12
CA TYR A 98 26.77 29.52 46.06
C TYR A 98 28.29 29.47 46.07
N ILE A 99 28.84 28.58 46.89
CA ILE A 99 30.24 28.15 46.78
C ILE A 99 30.23 26.68 46.37
N ILE A 100 30.67 26.40 45.14
CA ILE A 100 30.82 25.04 44.63
C ILE A 100 32.22 24.53 44.99
N SER A 101 32.31 23.29 45.44
CA SER A 101 33.56 22.61 45.77
C SER A 101 33.45 21.12 45.46
N THR A 102 34.56 20.40 45.54
CA THR A 102 34.62 18.95 45.38
C THR A 102 35.35 18.29 46.54
N SER A 103 35.31 16.96 46.61
CA SER A 103 36.12 16.21 47.60
C SER A 103 37.62 16.18 47.27
N SER A 104 38.05 16.68 46.11
CA SER A 104 39.45 16.61 45.63
C SER A 104 39.88 17.88 44.86
N ASP A 105 39.53 19.07 45.39
CA ASP A 105 39.74 20.37 44.70
C ASP A 105 41.17 20.54 44.17
N LYS A 106 42.19 20.06 44.90
CA LYS A 106 43.62 20.10 44.51
C LYS A 106 43.93 19.54 43.12
N ASN A 107 43.09 18.64 42.61
CA ASN A 107 43.28 17.91 41.37
C ASN A 107 42.23 18.30 40.30
N ILE A 108 41.44 19.35 40.54
CA ILE A 108 40.30 19.76 39.71
C ILE A 108 40.46 21.19 39.21
N ILE A 109 40.03 21.42 37.97
CA ILE A 109 39.63 22.74 37.49
C ILE A 109 38.16 22.68 37.09
N LEU A 110 37.37 23.64 37.57
CA LEU A 110 35.92 23.69 37.35
C LEU A 110 35.50 25.07 36.87
N GLN A 111 34.69 25.08 35.81
CA GLN A 111 34.10 26.28 35.23
C GLN A 111 32.58 26.26 35.29
N VAL A 112 31.98 27.42 35.55
CA VAL A 112 30.54 27.66 35.42
C VAL A 112 30.32 28.78 34.41
N ASN A 113 29.56 28.52 33.34
CA ASN A 113 29.41 29.43 32.19
C ASN A 113 30.76 29.95 31.63
N GLY A 114 31.81 29.13 31.65
CA GLY A 114 33.16 29.46 31.20
C GLY A 114 34.01 30.24 32.21
N GLU A 115 33.45 30.63 33.36
CA GLU A 115 34.21 31.28 34.44
C GLU A 115 34.82 30.22 35.37
N THR A 116 36.15 30.23 35.53
CA THR A 116 36.85 29.33 36.44
C THR A 116 36.57 29.70 37.89
N ILE A 117 35.97 28.76 38.62
CA ILE A 117 35.59 28.94 40.03
C ILE A 117 36.35 28.04 40.99
N ILE A 118 36.88 26.92 40.49
CA ILE A 118 37.89 26.10 41.14
C ILE A 118 39.08 26.03 40.19
N ASN A 119 40.26 26.38 40.69
CA ASN A 119 41.52 26.18 40.00
C ASN A 119 42.51 25.58 40.98
N GLN A 120 42.42 24.26 41.16
CA GLN A 120 43.15 23.56 42.21
C GLN A 120 42.85 24.18 43.60
N GLU A 121 43.77 24.12 44.56
CA GLU A 121 43.57 24.69 45.91
C GLU A 121 43.48 26.24 45.94
N ASN A 122 43.60 26.92 44.80
CA ASN A 122 43.86 28.37 44.75
C ASN A 122 42.62 29.27 44.64
N VAL A 123 41.41 28.74 44.39
CA VAL A 123 40.20 29.59 44.24
C VAL A 123 38.93 28.83 44.66
N ALA A 124 38.16 29.38 45.60
CA ALA A 124 36.76 29.04 45.83
C ALA A 124 35.93 30.33 45.66
N LYS A 125 35.52 30.62 44.43
CA LYS A 125 34.80 31.86 44.12
C LYS A 125 33.32 31.71 44.46
N SER A 126 32.76 32.68 45.19
CA SER A 126 31.31 32.76 45.41
C SER A 126 30.60 33.18 44.12
N LEU A 127 29.54 32.46 43.77
CA LEU A 127 28.71 32.67 42.59
C LEU A 127 27.30 33.04 43.00
N LYS A 128 26.75 34.10 42.39
CA LYS A 128 25.34 34.43 42.57
C LYS A 128 24.51 33.66 41.55
N LEU A 129 23.79 32.64 42.03
CA LEU A 129 22.93 31.82 41.17
C LEU A 129 21.47 32.11 41.44
N GLU A 130 20.68 32.21 40.39
CA GLU A 130 19.24 32.48 40.44
C GLU A 130 18.47 31.16 40.39
N LYS A 131 17.38 31.09 41.15
CA LYS A 131 16.45 29.95 41.14
C LYS A 131 16.00 29.66 39.71
N ASP A 132 16.00 28.38 39.35
CA ASP A 132 15.51 27.82 38.08
C ASP A 132 16.27 28.28 36.82
N LYS A 133 17.31 29.12 36.96
CA LYS A 133 18.20 29.51 35.86
C LYS A 133 19.24 28.42 35.62
N ILE A 134 19.51 28.13 34.35
CA ILE A 134 20.43 27.06 33.95
C ILE A 134 21.82 27.65 33.71
N TYR A 135 22.85 26.99 34.23
CA TYR A 135 24.25 27.37 34.06
C TYR A 135 25.05 26.18 33.55
N GLU A 136 25.88 26.38 32.52
CA GLU A 136 26.79 25.36 31.98
C GLU A 136 27.88 25.03 33.00
N LEU A 137 28.24 23.76 33.09
CA LEU A 137 29.20 23.21 34.03
C LEU A 137 30.24 22.37 33.26
N LYS A 138 31.51 22.70 33.44
CA LYS A 138 32.66 21.94 32.93
C LYS A 138 33.61 21.62 34.08
N ILE A 139 33.95 20.34 34.24
CA ILE A 139 34.85 19.85 35.29
C ILE A 139 35.94 19.04 34.63
N GLU A 140 37.20 19.29 34.95
CA GLU A 140 38.32 18.45 34.55
C GLU A 140 39.11 17.99 35.77
N TYR A 141 39.39 16.69 35.80
CA TYR A 141 40.09 16.03 36.89
C TYR A 141 41.31 15.27 36.37
N ARG A 142 42.45 15.49 37.04
CA ARG A 142 43.72 14.83 36.73
C ARG A 142 44.15 13.94 37.90
N ASN A 143 44.84 12.83 37.58
CA ASN A 143 45.38 11.87 38.53
C ASN A 143 44.30 11.06 39.28
N ILE A 144 43.48 10.31 38.52
CA ILE A 144 42.41 9.48 39.10
C ILE A 144 42.89 8.30 39.94
N THR A 145 44.17 7.92 39.81
CA THR A 145 44.78 6.79 40.54
C THR A 145 45.04 7.08 42.03
N ASP A 146 45.02 8.34 42.45
CA ASP A 146 45.23 8.76 43.85
C ASP A 146 43.92 8.95 44.65
N LEU A 147 42.78 8.44 44.15
CA LEU A 147 41.48 8.62 44.81
C LEU A 147 41.37 7.76 46.09
N SER A 148 41.47 8.39 47.27
CA SER A 148 41.30 7.71 48.57
C SER A 148 39.83 7.57 49.02
N SER A 149 38.91 8.32 48.39
CA SER A 149 37.48 8.33 48.65
C SER A 149 36.71 8.72 47.39
N ASP A 150 35.38 8.55 47.39
CA ASP A 150 34.53 8.97 46.26
C ASP A 150 34.72 10.44 45.86
N LEU A 151 34.65 10.72 44.54
CA LEU A 151 34.67 12.09 44.03
C LEU A 151 33.25 12.66 44.05
N GLN A 152 33.02 13.70 44.84
CA GLN A 152 31.71 14.33 45.02
C GLN A 152 31.74 15.79 44.59
N LEU A 153 30.65 16.23 43.95
CA LEU A 153 30.36 17.63 43.65
C LEU A 153 29.46 18.20 44.75
N LEU A 154 29.94 19.24 45.42
CA LEU A 154 29.36 19.81 46.62
C LEU A 154 29.04 21.30 46.41
N TRP A 155 28.03 21.82 47.10
CA TRP A 155 27.80 23.26 47.21
C TRP A 155 27.48 23.67 48.65
N SER A 156 27.70 24.94 48.96
CA SER A 156 27.10 25.61 50.13
C SER A 156 26.34 26.84 49.66
N ILE A 157 25.14 27.05 50.22
CA ILE A 157 24.23 28.13 49.83
C ILE A 157 24.11 29.12 50.98
N ASP A 158 24.38 30.40 50.74
CA ASP A 158 24.27 31.49 51.73
C ASP A 158 25.01 31.22 53.05
N GLY A 159 26.17 30.56 52.97
CA GLY A 159 27.00 30.21 54.13
C GLY A 159 26.51 29.01 54.95
N ASN A 160 25.48 28.29 54.49
CA ASN A 160 25.03 27.05 55.12
C ASN A 160 26.06 25.91 54.96
N ARG A 161 25.83 24.80 55.68
CA ARG A 161 26.70 23.61 55.61
C ARG A 161 26.80 23.10 54.16
N LYS A 162 28.01 22.69 53.76
CA LYS A 162 28.24 22.01 52.48
C LYS A 162 27.39 20.73 52.38
N GLU A 163 26.73 20.56 51.25
CA GLU A 163 26.00 19.34 50.89
C GLU A 163 26.36 18.91 49.47
N GLN A 164 26.12 17.63 49.17
CA GLN A 164 26.21 17.14 47.80
C GLN A 164 25.13 17.80 46.95
N ILE A 165 25.48 18.26 45.74
CA ILE A 165 24.51 18.83 44.82
C ILE A 165 23.45 17.76 44.52
N PRO A 166 22.16 18.02 44.82
CA PRO A 166 21.12 17.02 44.58
C PRO A 166 20.99 16.70 43.09
N GLN A 167 20.68 15.45 42.75
CA GLN A 167 20.63 14.98 41.36
C GLN A 167 19.68 15.81 40.49
N LYS A 168 18.53 16.24 41.03
CA LYS A 168 17.56 17.12 40.32
C LYS A 168 18.12 18.48 39.90
N ASN A 169 19.25 18.90 40.47
CA ASN A 169 19.91 20.16 40.18
C ASN A 169 21.07 20.00 39.17
N ILE A 170 21.37 18.77 38.75
CA ILE A 170 22.38 18.44 37.75
C ILE A 170 21.66 17.92 36.51
N LEU A 171 21.95 18.54 35.38
CA LEU A 171 21.30 18.26 34.11
C LEU A 171 22.34 17.84 33.07
N SER A 172 21.94 16.99 32.13
CA SER A 172 22.75 16.65 30.97
C SER A 172 23.07 17.89 30.13
N PRO A 173 24.15 17.90 29.33
CA PRO A 173 24.36 18.96 28.35
C PRO A 173 23.14 19.11 27.43
N ASN A 174 22.92 20.32 26.90
CA ASN A 174 22.01 20.48 25.78
C ASN A 174 22.73 20.07 24.50
N PHE A 175 22.54 18.85 24.02
CA PHE A 175 23.27 18.30 22.86
C PHE A 175 22.97 19.07 21.57
N SER A 176 21.69 19.35 21.32
CA SER A 176 21.24 20.00 20.07
C SER A 176 21.69 21.46 19.91
N GLU A 177 21.90 22.21 20.99
CA GLU A 177 22.35 23.61 20.89
C GLU A 177 23.82 23.75 20.47
N LYS A 178 24.64 22.70 20.66
CA LYS A 178 26.10 22.76 20.50
C LYS A 178 26.54 22.96 19.06
N GLU A 179 25.81 22.38 18.11
CA GLU A 179 25.99 22.58 16.67
C GLU A 179 25.99 24.08 16.30
N SER A 180 25.10 24.86 16.91
CA SER A 180 24.92 26.28 16.61
C SER A 180 25.93 27.20 17.30
N LEU A 181 26.82 26.67 18.15
CA LEU A 181 27.78 27.49 18.89
C LEU A 181 28.83 28.12 17.96
N PRO A 182 29.09 29.43 18.10
CA PRO A 182 30.16 30.09 17.35
C PRO A 182 31.54 29.61 17.79
N ASP A 183 32.52 29.63 16.88
CA ASP A 183 33.86 29.09 17.10
C ASP A 183 34.68 29.77 18.20
N ASN A 184 34.22 30.92 18.71
CA ASN A 184 34.82 31.62 19.84
C ASN A 184 34.27 31.14 21.20
N LYS A 185 33.27 30.26 21.22
CA LYS A 185 32.68 29.66 22.43
C LYS A 185 33.19 28.23 22.65
N ARG A 186 34.49 28.00 22.42
CA ARG A 186 35.11 26.66 22.48
C ARG A 186 35.02 26.01 23.86
N ASP A 187 34.89 26.80 24.93
CA ASP A 187 34.72 26.30 26.31
C ASP A 187 33.39 25.59 26.55
N LEU A 188 32.38 25.82 25.68
CA LEU A 188 31.04 25.26 25.81
C LEU A 188 30.81 24.01 24.94
N LEU A 189 31.81 23.60 24.16
CA LEU A 189 31.78 22.38 23.34
C LEU A 189 31.71 21.14 24.22
N LEU A 190 31.07 20.08 23.74
CA LEU A 190 31.00 18.79 24.43
C LEU A 190 32.38 18.13 24.48
N LEU A 191 33.08 18.11 23.34
CA LEU A 191 34.44 17.58 23.23
C LEU A 191 35.43 18.64 22.72
N PRO A 192 35.91 19.57 23.58
CA PRO A 192 36.90 20.55 23.17
C PRO A 192 38.30 19.92 23.00
N ASN A 193 39.03 20.36 21.98
CA ASN A 193 40.40 19.93 21.68
C ASN A 193 41.49 20.61 22.55
N PHE A 194 41.13 21.16 23.70
CA PHE A 194 42.03 21.76 24.70
C PHE A 194 41.56 21.40 26.12
N ASN A 195 42.43 21.49 27.13
CA ASN A 195 42.12 21.24 28.54
C ASN A 195 42.33 22.51 29.37
N LEU A 196 41.71 22.56 30.55
CA LEU A 196 41.73 23.69 31.47
C LEU A 196 43.05 23.80 32.27
N PHE A 197 43.83 22.72 32.37
CA PHE A 197 45.10 22.72 33.14
C PHE A 197 46.24 23.41 32.39
N ASP A 198 46.39 23.07 31.11
CA ASP A 198 47.51 23.51 30.28
C ASP A 198 47.06 24.56 29.25
N ASN A 199 45.76 24.65 28.96
CA ASN A 199 45.12 25.56 28.00
C ASN A 199 45.79 25.57 26.61
N LYS A 200 46.28 24.41 26.18
CA LYS A 200 46.89 24.17 24.87
C LYS A 200 46.01 23.25 24.04
N ILE A 201 46.10 23.38 22.72
CA ILE A 201 45.50 22.41 21.80
C ILE A 201 46.17 21.05 22.04
N ILE A 202 45.37 20.04 22.27
CA ILE A 202 45.79 18.75 22.81
C ILE A 202 46.06 17.72 21.71
N SER A 203 45.07 17.45 20.86
CA SER A 203 45.14 16.33 19.92
C SER A 203 44.20 16.54 18.73
N THR A 204 44.61 16.06 17.55
CA THR A 204 43.76 15.94 16.36
C THR A 204 42.78 14.78 16.46
N GLU A 205 43.06 13.79 17.32
CA GLU A 205 42.21 12.61 17.54
C GLU A 205 40.89 12.94 18.26
N LEU A 206 40.83 14.10 18.94
CA LEU A 206 39.64 14.61 19.64
C LEU A 206 38.90 15.67 18.84
N LYS A 207 39.22 15.81 17.56
CA LYS A 207 38.52 16.74 16.69
C LYS A 207 37.07 16.25 16.55
N ASP A 208 36.15 17.14 16.87
CA ASP A 208 34.69 16.98 16.79
C ASP A 208 34.19 18.21 16.00
N THR A 209 34.00 18.03 14.69
CA THR A 209 33.81 19.14 13.76
C THR A 209 32.38 19.67 13.80
N ASP A 210 31.40 18.79 13.96
CA ASP A 210 29.97 19.14 14.00
C ASP A 210 29.42 19.38 15.40
N LYS A 211 30.25 19.15 16.42
CA LYS A 211 30.02 19.51 17.83
C LYS A 211 28.95 18.64 18.49
N ASP A 212 28.73 17.44 17.99
CA ASP A 212 27.74 16.50 18.51
C ASP A 212 28.23 15.74 19.77
N GLY A 213 29.54 15.79 20.04
CA GLY A 213 30.20 15.20 21.19
C GLY A 213 30.87 13.85 20.93
N ILE A 214 30.87 13.35 19.69
CA ILE A 214 31.59 12.17 19.22
C ILE A 214 32.81 12.62 18.39
N PRO A 215 34.01 12.04 18.57
CA PRO A 215 35.16 12.40 17.75
C PRO A 215 35.00 12.00 16.27
N ASP A 216 35.45 12.84 15.33
CA ASP A 216 35.37 12.61 13.88
C ASP A 216 35.86 11.20 13.50
N LYS A 217 36.99 10.80 14.09
CA LYS A 217 37.62 9.50 13.83
C LYS A 217 36.72 8.33 14.21
N TRP A 218 36.02 8.43 15.34
CA TRP A 218 35.11 7.37 15.79
C TRP A 218 33.93 7.27 14.86
N GLU A 219 33.40 8.38 14.36
CA GLU A 219 32.28 8.38 13.41
C GLU A 219 32.65 7.74 12.07
N GLU A 220 33.86 8.01 11.57
CA GLU A 220 34.38 7.45 10.33
C GLU A 220 34.74 5.95 10.45
N GLN A 221 35.43 5.57 11.54
CA GLN A 221 35.99 4.22 11.71
C GLN A 221 35.02 3.25 12.39
N GLY A 222 34.14 3.80 13.22
CA GLY A 222 33.02 3.15 13.88
C GLY A 222 33.11 3.14 15.40
N TYR A 223 31.94 3.12 16.03
CA TYR A 223 31.75 3.16 17.47
C TYR A 223 30.53 2.33 17.88
N THR A 224 30.34 2.11 19.18
CA THR A 224 29.16 1.43 19.73
C THR A 224 28.75 2.01 21.07
N PHE A 225 27.51 1.74 21.48
CA PHE A 225 27.02 1.99 22.83
C PHE A 225 27.03 0.69 23.65
N LYS A 226 27.86 0.63 24.69
CA LYS A 226 28.10 -0.54 25.54
C LYS A 226 28.14 -0.12 27.00
N ASN A 227 27.40 -0.81 27.86
CA ASN A 227 27.41 -0.57 29.32
C ASN A 227 27.18 0.91 29.72
N GLN A 228 26.24 1.58 29.05
CA GLN A 228 25.96 3.02 29.21
C GLN A 228 27.14 3.93 28.79
N GLN A 229 28.04 3.42 27.95
CA GLN A 229 29.20 4.15 27.46
C GLN A 229 29.26 4.12 25.93
N ILE A 230 29.70 5.21 25.32
CA ILE A 230 30.11 5.23 23.92
C ILE A 230 31.59 4.88 23.87
N VAL A 231 31.94 3.88 23.07
CA VAL A 231 33.31 3.37 22.91
C VAL A 231 33.64 3.20 21.44
N GLU A 232 34.92 3.32 21.10
CA GLU A 232 35.44 2.95 19.78
C GLU A 232 35.09 1.49 19.44
N TRP A 233 34.79 1.21 18.17
CA TRP A 233 34.40 -0.13 17.74
C TRP A 233 35.56 -1.12 17.77
N ASP A 234 35.30 -2.31 18.31
CA ASP A 234 36.18 -3.47 18.25
C ASP A 234 35.37 -4.69 17.77
N ASP A 235 35.90 -5.47 16.83
CA ASP A 235 35.19 -6.60 16.24
C ASP A 235 34.81 -7.70 17.27
N SER A 236 35.50 -7.77 18.42
CA SER A 236 35.13 -8.66 19.53
C SER A 236 33.76 -8.34 20.14
N TYR A 237 33.25 -7.13 19.92
CA TYR A 237 31.92 -6.71 20.39
C TYR A 237 30.79 -7.31 19.56
N LEU A 238 31.07 -7.73 18.31
CA LEU A 238 30.08 -8.37 17.46
C LEU A 238 29.56 -9.68 18.08
N VAL A 239 30.45 -10.47 18.69
CA VAL A 239 30.10 -11.74 19.37
C VAL A 239 29.23 -11.50 20.61
N GLN A 240 29.34 -10.33 21.23
CA GLN A 240 28.51 -9.90 22.36
C GLN A 240 27.16 -9.31 21.92
N GLY A 241 26.92 -9.17 20.61
CA GLY A 241 25.66 -8.67 20.05
C GLY A 241 25.59 -7.14 19.91
N TYR A 242 26.68 -6.41 20.12
CA TYR A 242 26.74 -4.97 19.89
C TYR A 242 26.75 -4.65 18.39
N LYS A 243 26.34 -3.42 18.06
CA LYS A 243 26.24 -2.94 16.68
C LYS A 243 27.32 -1.90 16.41
N LYS A 244 27.96 -2.01 15.24
CA LYS A 244 28.85 -0.99 14.74
C LYS A 244 28.04 0.17 14.15
N TYR A 245 28.15 1.33 14.77
CA TYR A 245 27.64 2.59 14.24
C TYR A 245 28.75 3.34 13.52
N VAL A 246 28.36 4.07 12.48
CA VAL A 246 29.17 5.03 11.73
C VAL A 246 28.25 6.19 11.37
N SER A 247 28.80 7.40 11.36
CA SER A 247 28.05 8.64 11.12
C SER A 247 28.89 9.63 10.31
N ASN A 248 28.32 10.78 9.98
CA ASN A 248 28.97 11.84 9.23
C ASN A 248 29.58 12.87 10.20
N PRO A 249 30.91 12.98 10.28
CA PRO A 249 31.55 13.86 11.26
C PRO A 249 31.42 15.37 11.00
N TYR A 250 30.70 15.74 9.95
CA TYR A 250 30.42 17.12 9.59
C TYR A 250 28.93 17.45 9.70
N LYS A 251 28.13 16.57 10.30
CA LYS A 251 26.68 16.75 10.48
C LYS A 251 26.26 16.12 11.80
N ALA A 252 25.98 16.98 12.79
CA ALA A 252 25.54 16.54 14.10
C ALA A 252 24.29 15.64 14.07
N ARG A 253 23.51 15.70 12.98
CA ARG A 253 22.36 14.81 12.69
C ARG A 253 22.55 14.17 11.32
N THR A 254 23.21 13.03 11.23
CA THR A 254 23.53 12.38 9.95
C THR A 254 22.30 12.12 9.08
N ALA A 255 21.18 11.69 9.70
CA ALA A 255 19.92 11.41 9.01
C ALA A 255 19.00 12.64 8.85
N ALA A 256 19.40 13.83 9.30
CA ALA A 256 18.61 15.06 9.29
C ALA A 256 17.26 14.99 10.05
N ASP A 257 17.10 14.02 10.95
CA ASP A 257 16.00 13.97 11.91
C ASP A 257 16.27 14.95 13.08
N PRO A 258 15.38 15.09 14.09
CA PRO A 258 15.57 16.08 15.16
C PRO A 258 16.69 15.77 16.17
N TYR A 259 17.25 14.56 16.17
CA TYR A 259 18.15 14.08 17.21
C TYR A 259 19.59 14.00 16.71
N THR A 260 20.56 14.36 17.55
CA THR A 260 21.98 14.22 17.20
C THR A 260 22.44 12.77 17.16
N ASP A 261 23.56 12.49 16.49
CA ASP A 261 24.07 11.13 16.41
C ASP A 261 24.43 10.59 17.82
N PHE A 262 24.98 11.45 18.69
CA PHE A 262 25.08 11.20 20.13
C PHE A 262 23.75 10.84 20.82
N GLU A 263 22.69 11.63 20.61
CA GLU A 263 21.37 11.38 21.20
C GLU A 263 20.79 10.05 20.72
N LYS A 264 20.99 9.73 19.44
CA LYS A 264 20.51 8.48 18.83
C LYS A 264 21.19 7.26 19.42
N VAL A 265 22.52 7.21 19.45
CA VAL A 265 23.24 6.02 19.93
C VAL A 265 23.10 5.78 21.43
N SER A 266 22.96 6.86 22.21
CA SER A 266 22.72 6.78 23.65
C SER A 266 21.27 6.45 23.99
N GLY A 267 20.35 6.65 23.04
CA GLY A 267 18.91 6.52 23.27
C GLY A 267 18.31 7.70 24.03
N HIS A 268 18.96 8.88 24.02
CA HIS A 268 18.42 10.12 24.57
C HIS A 268 17.34 10.72 23.64
N MET A 269 16.29 9.94 23.41
CA MET A 269 15.16 10.23 22.53
C MET A 269 13.87 9.73 23.20
N PRO A 270 12.67 10.11 22.72
CA PRO A 270 11.43 9.51 23.23
C PRO A 270 11.48 7.98 23.16
N GLU A 271 11.20 7.29 24.28
CA GLU A 271 11.31 5.82 24.39
C GLU A 271 10.40 5.06 23.39
N ALA A 272 9.35 5.70 22.88
CA ALA A 272 8.48 5.14 21.84
C ALA A 272 9.15 5.06 20.45
N THR A 273 10.32 5.70 20.26
CA THR A 273 11.09 5.62 19.02
C THR A 273 11.69 4.22 18.88
N LYS A 274 11.58 3.63 17.69
CA LYS A 274 12.05 2.25 17.44
C LYS A 274 13.57 2.14 17.57
N ASP A 275 14.05 1.00 18.10
CA ASP A 275 15.47 0.77 18.40
C ASP A 275 16.38 0.83 17.15
N GLU A 276 15.88 0.49 15.96
CA GLU A 276 16.62 0.67 14.70
C GLU A 276 17.00 2.13 14.42
N ALA A 277 16.20 3.10 14.85
CA ALA A 277 16.50 4.53 14.67
C ALA A 277 17.53 5.07 15.68
N ARG A 278 18.09 4.22 16.54
CA ARG A 278 19.30 4.56 17.30
C ARG A 278 20.56 4.53 16.44
N ASP A 279 20.51 3.88 15.27
CA ASP A 279 21.58 3.96 14.29
C ASP A 279 21.53 5.34 13.60
N PRO A 280 22.62 6.13 13.63
CA PRO A 280 22.69 7.46 13.03
C PRO A 280 22.23 7.53 11.57
N LEU A 281 22.41 6.44 10.80
CA LEU A 281 22.01 6.35 9.40
C LEU A 281 20.51 6.10 9.19
N ILE A 282 19.77 5.68 10.22
CA ILE A 282 18.34 5.38 10.13
C ILE A 282 17.56 6.54 10.73
N ALA A 283 16.80 7.26 9.92
CA ALA A 283 16.09 8.43 10.40
C ALA A 283 14.98 8.05 11.39
N ALA A 284 14.84 8.83 12.47
CA ALA A 284 13.64 8.86 13.27
C ALA A 284 12.53 9.58 12.46
N TYR A 285 11.59 8.81 11.90
CA TYR A 285 10.64 9.30 10.90
C TYR A 285 9.23 8.70 11.13
N PRO A 286 8.17 9.50 11.30
CA PRO A 286 6.80 9.00 11.31
C PRO A 286 6.27 8.83 9.88
N ALA A 287 5.86 7.61 9.52
CA ALA A 287 5.23 7.29 8.25
C ALA A 287 3.74 6.98 8.51
N VAL A 288 2.90 8.01 8.40
CA VAL A 288 1.50 7.95 8.88
C VAL A 288 0.53 7.94 7.72
N GLY A 289 -0.37 6.95 7.71
CA GLY A 289 -1.48 6.86 6.77
C GLY A 289 -2.84 6.67 7.43
N VAL A 290 -3.89 6.72 6.60
CA VAL A 290 -5.28 6.55 7.01
C VAL A 290 -5.90 5.35 6.29
N GLY A 291 -6.18 4.29 7.04
CA GLY A 291 -6.83 3.08 6.54
C GLY A 291 -8.35 3.12 6.73
N MET A 292 -9.11 2.58 5.79
CA MET A 292 -10.54 2.34 5.93
C MET A 292 -10.83 0.94 6.48
N GLU A 293 -11.78 0.86 7.42
CA GLU A 293 -12.30 -0.42 7.94
C GLU A 293 -13.70 -0.72 7.43
N LYS A 294 -14.52 0.33 7.24
CA LYS A 294 -15.93 0.17 6.86
C LYS A 294 -16.37 1.30 5.94
N LEU A 295 -17.18 0.94 4.95
CA LEU A 295 -17.83 1.87 4.04
C LEU A 295 -19.34 1.89 4.29
N LEU A 296 -19.91 3.08 4.47
CA LEU A 296 -21.33 3.31 4.66
C LEU A 296 -21.85 4.23 3.57
N PHE A 297 -23.05 3.96 3.08
CA PHE A 297 -23.69 4.77 2.05
C PHE A 297 -25.20 4.85 2.26
N SER A 298 -25.76 6.02 1.97
CA SER A 298 -27.20 6.28 2.05
C SER A 298 -27.65 7.32 1.04
N LYS A 299 -28.95 7.36 0.75
CA LYS A 299 -29.61 8.49 0.09
C LYS A 299 -29.64 9.74 0.98
N ASN A 300 -29.60 9.54 2.30
CA ASN A 300 -29.59 10.61 3.29
C ASN A 300 -28.19 11.21 3.46
N GLU A 301 -28.11 12.53 3.59
CA GLU A 301 -26.85 13.26 3.78
C GLU A 301 -26.17 12.92 5.11
N ASN A 302 -26.96 12.62 6.14
CA ASN A 302 -26.48 12.23 7.46
C ASN A 302 -26.43 10.71 7.54
N ILE A 303 -25.24 10.15 7.35
CA ILE A 303 -25.02 8.71 7.27
C ILE A 303 -24.56 8.21 8.62
N THR A 304 -25.45 7.52 9.32
CA THR A 304 -25.16 6.89 10.61
C THR A 304 -25.34 5.39 10.50
N GLU A 305 -24.43 4.63 11.11
CA GLU A 305 -24.52 3.18 11.15
C GLU A 305 -25.84 2.73 11.80
N GLY A 306 -26.60 1.86 11.11
CA GLY A 306 -27.91 1.39 11.57
C GLY A 306 -29.09 2.35 11.32
N GLY A 307 -28.86 3.49 10.67
CA GLY A 307 -29.93 4.41 10.27
C GLY A 307 -30.87 3.82 9.20
N SER A 308 -32.12 4.28 9.18
CA SER A 308 -33.07 3.95 8.11
C SER A 308 -32.47 4.33 6.75
N GLU A 309 -32.59 3.45 5.75
CA GLU A 309 -32.04 3.66 4.39
C GLU A 309 -30.51 3.81 4.31
N THR A 310 -29.78 3.38 5.35
CA THR A 310 -28.31 3.28 5.31
C THR A 310 -27.90 1.84 5.08
N LYS A 311 -27.02 1.64 4.10
CA LYS A 311 -26.35 0.36 3.84
C LYS A 311 -24.88 0.49 4.24
N SER A 312 -24.32 -0.60 4.72
CA SER A 312 -22.90 -0.65 5.07
C SER A 312 -22.28 -1.94 4.59
N THR A 313 -21.05 -1.86 4.10
CA THR A 313 -20.23 -3.02 3.77
C THR A 313 -18.90 -2.92 4.52
N SER A 314 -18.41 -4.06 4.98
CA SER A 314 -17.05 -4.16 5.48
C SER A 314 -16.07 -4.10 4.32
N VAL A 315 -14.91 -3.50 4.57
CA VAL A 315 -13.76 -3.51 3.65
C VAL A 315 -12.82 -4.61 4.15
N THR A 316 -12.49 -5.57 3.28
CA THR A 316 -11.67 -6.73 3.68
C THR A 316 -10.19 -6.43 3.71
N ASP A 317 -9.68 -5.59 2.81
CA ASP A 317 -8.24 -5.35 2.68
C ASP A 317 -7.96 -3.85 2.51
N THR A 318 -7.30 -3.28 3.51
CA THR A 318 -6.54 -2.03 3.40
C THR A 318 -5.09 -2.42 3.19
N ASN A 319 -4.64 -2.50 1.94
CA ASN A 319 -3.22 -2.73 1.68
C ASN A 319 -2.51 -1.39 1.85
N THR A 320 -1.58 -1.32 2.81
CA THR A 320 -0.79 -0.12 3.11
C THR A 320 0.25 0.19 2.05
N ASN A 321 0.39 -0.62 1.00
CA ASN A 321 1.27 -0.32 -0.11
C ASN A 321 0.52 -0.44 -1.45
N THR A 322 0.42 0.66 -2.20
CA THR A 322 -0.21 0.68 -3.52
C THR A 322 0.75 0.38 -4.67
N ASN A 323 1.99 -0.03 -4.36
CA ASN A 323 2.98 -0.44 -5.36
C ASN A 323 2.38 -1.51 -6.25
N SER A 324 2.12 -1.04 -7.46
CA SER A 324 1.27 -1.65 -8.43
C SER A 324 2.17 -2.27 -9.48
N VAL A 325 2.33 -3.59 -9.45
CA VAL A 325 2.96 -4.32 -10.56
C VAL A 325 1.86 -4.77 -11.50
N GLU A 326 1.87 -4.24 -12.73
CA GLU A 326 1.00 -4.72 -13.80
C GLU A 326 1.68 -5.92 -14.44
N ILE A 327 1.12 -7.11 -14.21
CA ILE A 327 1.54 -8.32 -14.92
C ILE A 327 0.47 -8.57 -15.97
N GLY A 328 0.90 -8.69 -17.23
CA GLY A 328 0.02 -9.04 -18.34
C GLY A 328 -0.74 -10.33 -18.03
N SER A 329 -1.98 -10.45 -18.52
CA SER A 329 -2.83 -11.63 -18.32
C SER A 329 -2.36 -12.88 -19.07
N THR A 330 -1.23 -12.79 -19.76
CA THR A 330 -0.53 -13.86 -20.44
C THR A 330 0.35 -14.61 -19.44
N VAL A 331 0.39 -15.94 -19.53
CA VAL A 331 1.42 -16.75 -18.86
C VAL A 331 2.76 -16.41 -19.51
N GLU A 332 3.38 -15.33 -19.04
CA GLU A 332 4.70 -14.91 -19.46
C GLU A 332 5.71 -15.55 -18.53
N ALA A 333 6.52 -16.43 -19.11
CA ALA A 333 7.66 -16.98 -18.43
C ALA A 333 8.92 -16.47 -19.09
N THR A 334 9.82 -15.96 -18.27
CA THR A 334 11.12 -15.50 -18.70
C THR A 334 12.16 -16.42 -18.07
N LEU A 335 13.03 -16.98 -18.92
CA LEU A 335 14.22 -17.68 -18.45
C LEU A 335 15.37 -16.69 -18.49
N ASN A 336 15.94 -16.38 -17.33
CA ASN A 336 17.08 -15.46 -17.26
C ASN A 336 18.36 -16.16 -16.80
N PRO A 337 19.25 -16.55 -17.73
CA PRO A 337 20.50 -17.22 -17.39
C PRO A 337 21.58 -16.28 -16.85
N PHE A 338 21.38 -14.95 -16.89
CA PHE A 338 22.39 -13.95 -16.50
C PHE A 338 21.92 -12.91 -15.47
N ALA A 339 20.61 -12.67 -15.33
CA ALA A 339 20.05 -11.83 -14.27
C ALA A 339 19.38 -12.71 -13.22
N LEU A 340 20.15 -13.04 -12.18
CA LEU A 340 19.66 -13.67 -10.95
C LEU A 340 18.92 -12.66 -10.04
N ALA A 341 18.88 -11.40 -10.47
CA ALA A 341 18.54 -10.22 -9.71
C ALA A 341 17.67 -9.30 -10.60
N LYS A 342 16.41 -9.09 -10.21
CA LYS A 342 15.45 -8.25 -10.95
C LYS A 342 14.77 -7.29 -9.99
N VAL A 343 14.83 -5.99 -10.31
CA VAL A 343 13.95 -4.99 -9.71
C VAL A 343 12.74 -4.84 -10.60
N THR A 344 11.57 -5.16 -10.07
CA THR A 344 10.30 -4.96 -10.77
C THR A 344 9.91 -3.49 -10.69
N VAL A 345 9.63 -2.87 -11.83
CA VAL A 345 9.20 -1.47 -11.89
C VAL A 345 7.72 -1.37 -11.58
N SER A 346 7.36 -0.45 -10.69
CA SER A 346 5.97 -0.03 -10.55
C SER A 346 5.70 1.24 -11.35
N ALA A 347 4.63 1.25 -12.16
CA ALA A 347 4.19 2.43 -12.91
C ALA A 347 3.75 3.59 -11.98
N LYS A 348 3.28 3.26 -10.77
CA LYS A 348 2.96 4.20 -9.70
C LYS A 348 3.53 3.69 -8.38
N TYR A 349 4.71 4.19 -8.01
CA TYR A 349 5.30 3.89 -6.72
C TYR A 349 4.58 4.68 -5.62
N GLY A 350 3.94 3.98 -4.69
CA GLY A 350 3.31 4.52 -3.49
C GLY A 350 4.13 4.25 -2.23
N HIS A 351 3.98 5.14 -1.25
CA HIS A 351 4.51 4.96 0.09
C HIS A 351 3.47 4.34 1.02
N THR A 352 3.90 3.96 2.23
CA THR A 352 3.04 3.19 3.13
C THR A 352 1.82 3.95 3.66
N TRP A 353 1.75 5.26 3.45
CA TRP A 353 0.63 6.12 3.83
C TRP A 353 -0.46 6.24 2.76
N THR A 354 -0.27 5.57 1.62
CA THR A 354 -1.29 5.41 0.58
C THR A 354 -1.94 4.03 0.74
N ASN A 355 -3.27 3.99 0.85
CA ASN A 355 -4.02 2.75 0.99
C ASN A 355 -4.98 2.52 -0.16
N SER A 356 -5.14 1.25 -0.54
CA SER A 356 -6.23 0.80 -1.40
C SER A 356 -7.23 -0.03 -0.61
N THR A 357 -8.53 0.13 -0.90
CA THR A 357 -9.60 -0.60 -0.20
C THR A 357 -10.26 -1.64 -1.11
N ALA A 358 -10.32 -2.90 -0.68
CA ALA A 358 -11.07 -3.96 -1.37
C ALA A 358 -12.39 -4.28 -0.65
N ILE A 359 -13.50 -4.31 -1.39
CA ILE A 359 -14.85 -4.53 -0.86
C ILE A 359 -15.17 -6.03 -0.77
N GLN A 360 -15.70 -6.48 0.36
CA GLN A 360 -15.93 -7.91 0.67
C GLN A 360 -17.05 -8.57 -0.14
N ASN A 361 -18.12 -7.85 -0.49
CA ASN A 361 -19.37 -8.43 -0.99
C ASN A 361 -19.72 -7.93 -2.40
N SER A 362 -20.01 -8.87 -3.30
CA SER A 362 -20.76 -8.59 -4.53
C SER A 362 -22.21 -9.05 -4.34
N ASP A 363 -23.08 -8.14 -3.92
CA ASP A 363 -24.53 -8.43 -3.89
C ASP A 363 -25.06 -8.63 -5.32
N SER A 364 -26.10 -9.47 -5.48
CA SER A 364 -26.72 -9.73 -6.79
C SER A 364 -27.52 -8.55 -7.33
N GLN A 365 -27.95 -7.61 -6.47
CA GLN A 365 -28.59 -6.36 -6.87
C GLN A 365 -27.62 -5.19 -6.67
N SER A 366 -27.62 -4.24 -7.60
CA SER A 366 -26.75 -3.07 -7.53
C SER A 366 -27.05 -2.20 -6.31
N TRP A 367 -26.02 -1.61 -5.70
CA TRP A 367 -26.12 -0.79 -4.51
C TRP A 367 -26.99 0.44 -4.77
N SER A 368 -26.90 1.03 -5.96
CA SER A 368 -27.78 2.11 -6.42
C SER A 368 -29.26 1.73 -6.34
N ASN A 369 -29.63 0.54 -6.80
CA ASN A 369 -30.99 0.03 -6.75
C ASN A 369 -31.42 -0.29 -5.31
N GLN A 370 -30.53 -0.87 -4.50
CA GLN A 370 -30.82 -1.22 -3.10
C GLN A 370 -31.15 0.01 -2.24
N ILE A 371 -30.52 1.16 -2.51
CA ILE A 371 -30.78 2.42 -1.78
C ILE A 371 -31.75 3.34 -2.54
N GLY A 372 -32.26 2.92 -3.71
CA GLY A 372 -33.27 3.64 -4.47
C GLY A 372 -32.81 4.98 -5.05
N ILE A 373 -31.59 5.06 -5.60
CA ILE A 373 -31.11 6.23 -6.35
C ILE A 373 -31.11 5.96 -7.87
N ASN A 374 -31.53 6.94 -8.65
CA ASN A 374 -31.43 6.92 -10.12
C ASN A 374 -30.17 7.66 -10.62
N THR A 375 -29.92 7.67 -11.93
CA THR A 375 -28.71 8.28 -12.52
C THR A 375 -28.60 9.80 -12.36
N ALA A 376 -29.70 10.49 -12.02
CA ALA A 376 -29.72 11.92 -11.75
C ALA A 376 -29.63 12.25 -10.25
N GLU A 377 -29.66 11.24 -9.38
CA GLU A 377 -29.57 11.38 -7.93
C GLU A 377 -28.18 10.99 -7.41
N SER A 378 -27.81 11.50 -6.23
CA SER A 378 -26.57 11.14 -5.55
C SER A 378 -26.88 10.38 -4.27
N ALA A 379 -26.01 9.42 -3.94
CA ALA A 379 -25.85 8.92 -2.58
C ALA A 379 -24.76 9.71 -1.87
N TYR A 380 -24.68 9.52 -0.57
CA TYR A 380 -23.64 10.06 0.28
C TYR A 380 -22.88 8.90 0.91
N LEU A 381 -21.57 9.08 1.04
CA LEU A 381 -20.62 8.12 1.59
C LEU A 381 -20.10 8.61 2.95
N ASN A 382 -20.03 7.70 3.90
CA ASN A 382 -19.29 7.84 5.15
C ASN A 382 -18.35 6.64 5.28
N ALA A 383 -17.21 6.83 5.91
CA ALA A 383 -16.27 5.76 6.15
C ALA A 383 -15.81 5.77 7.61
N ASN A 384 -15.59 4.57 8.13
CA ASN A 384 -14.88 4.39 9.37
C ASN A 384 -13.40 4.17 9.06
N VAL A 385 -12.56 5.02 9.63
CA VAL A 385 -11.12 5.05 9.36
C VAL A 385 -10.31 4.89 10.64
N ARG A 386 -9.06 4.45 10.45
CA ARG A 386 -8.07 4.35 11.50
C ARG A 386 -6.73 4.85 10.99
N TYR A 387 -6.06 5.66 11.79
CA TYR A 387 -4.69 6.10 11.49
C TYR A 387 -3.71 5.03 11.92
N TYR A 388 -2.59 4.91 11.22
CA TYR A 388 -1.51 4.00 11.58
C TYR A 388 -0.17 4.65 11.29
N ASN A 389 0.88 4.21 11.97
CA ASN A 389 2.24 4.70 11.76
C ASN A 389 3.19 3.52 11.49
N THR A 390 3.72 3.43 10.28
CA THR A 390 4.63 2.36 9.83
C THR A 390 6.11 2.72 10.00
N GLY A 391 6.39 3.93 10.49
CA GLY A 391 7.72 4.51 10.58
C GLY A 391 8.52 4.05 11.80
N THR A 392 9.42 4.91 12.28
CA THR A 392 10.30 4.68 13.43
C THR A 392 10.10 5.68 14.56
N ALA A 393 9.44 6.81 14.33
CA ALA A 393 9.23 7.86 15.34
C ALA A 393 7.75 8.11 15.65
N PRO A 394 7.41 8.45 16.90
CA PRO A 394 6.05 8.85 17.26
C PRO A 394 5.69 10.21 16.68
N ILE A 395 4.40 10.44 16.48
CA ILE A 395 3.84 11.75 16.12
C ILE A 395 2.81 12.19 17.16
N TYR A 396 2.80 13.47 17.50
CA TYR A 396 1.88 14.09 18.46
C TYR A 396 1.01 15.15 17.80
N ASP A 397 -0.18 15.41 18.34
CA ASP A 397 -1.16 16.36 17.75
C ASP A 397 -1.36 16.11 16.24
N LEU A 398 -1.51 14.83 15.87
CA LEU A 398 -1.61 14.36 14.50
C LEU A 398 -2.92 14.81 13.86
N ARG A 399 -2.81 15.48 12.71
CA ARG A 399 -3.91 15.99 11.89
C ARG A 399 -3.69 15.62 10.41
N PRO A 400 -4.14 14.44 9.97
CA PRO A 400 -4.00 14.04 8.59
C PRO A 400 -4.97 14.76 7.66
N THR A 401 -4.53 14.99 6.43
CA THR A 401 -5.34 15.35 5.27
C THR A 401 -5.29 14.18 4.30
N SER A 402 -6.46 13.66 3.93
CA SER A 402 -6.59 12.48 3.09
C SER A 402 -7.53 12.71 1.91
N ASN A 403 -7.10 12.28 0.73
CA ASN A 403 -7.90 12.29 -0.48
C ASN A 403 -8.52 10.91 -0.71
N PHE A 404 -9.79 10.90 -1.07
CA PHE A 404 -10.52 9.72 -1.51
C PHE A 404 -10.52 9.71 -3.03
N VAL A 405 -9.86 8.72 -3.63
CA VAL A 405 -9.58 8.71 -5.07
C VAL A 405 -10.00 7.38 -5.68
N PHE A 406 -10.71 7.42 -6.80
CA PHE A 406 -10.93 6.23 -7.62
C PHE A 406 -9.66 5.87 -8.37
N GLN A 407 -9.12 4.69 -8.12
CA GLN A 407 -7.80 4.29 -8.59
C GLN A 407 -7.68 4.26 -10.12
N ASN A 408 -8.70 3.75 -10.83
CA ASN A 408 -8.60 3.47 -12.26
C ASN A 408 -8.86 4.73 -13.07
N SER A 409 -9.88 5.51 -12.72
CA SER A 409 -10.14 6.83 -13.34
C SER A 409 -9.23 7.95 -12.84
N GLY A 410 -8.59 7.80 -11.68
CA GLY A 410 -7.84 8.87 -11.01
C GLY A 410 -8.71 9.99 -10.43
N THR A 411 -10.02 9.78 -10.33
CA THR A 411 -10.97 10.83 -9.92
C THR A 411 -10.94 11.01 -8.40
N SER A 412 -10.60 12.20 -7.91
CA SER A 412 -10.77 12.55 -6.50
C SER A 412 -12.23 12.89 -6.19
N ILE A 413 -12.81 12.24 -5.17
CA ILE A 413 -14.20 12.43 -4.75
C ILE A 413 -14.34 13.23 -3.46
N ALA A 414 -13.32 13.25 -2.60
CA ALA A 414 -13.29 14.06 -1.38
C ALA A 414 -11.88 14.30 -0.87
N THR A 415 -11.66 15.44 -0.22
CA THR A 415 -10.47 15.74 0.57
C THR A 415 -10.92 16.08 1.99
N ILE A 416 -10.35 15.39 2.98
CA ILE A 416 -10.75 15.51 4.38
C ILE A 416 -9.52 15.80 5.21
N THR A 417 -9.53 16.92 5.93
CA THR A 417 -8.56 17.24 6.97
C THR A 417 -9.18 16.96 8.34
N ALA A 418 -8.44 16.29 9.21
CA ALA A 418 -8.89 15.95 10.55
C ALA A 418 -9.24 17.20 11.37
N GLY A 419 -10.50 17.27 11.80
CA GLY A 419 -11.01 18.31 12.70
C GLY A 419 -10.69 18.03 14.18
N PRO A 420 -11.14 18.90 15.11
CA PRO A 420 -10.78 18.84 16.53
C PRO A 420 -11.08 17.50 17.23
N ASN A 421 -12.15 16.81 16.85
CA ASN A 421 -12.55 15.52 17.44
C ASN A 421 -11.84 14.31 16.82
N GLN A 422 -10.97 14.53 15.84
CA GLN A 422 -10.25 13.50 15.11
C GLN A 422 -8.73 13.63 15.27
N ILE A 423 -8.28 14.54 16.12
CA ILE A 423 -6.85 14.72 16.42
C ILE A 423 -6.33 13.44 17.09
N GLY A 424 -5.26 12.87 16.53
CA GLY A 424 -4.48 11.83 17.20
C GLY A 424 -3.49 12.46 18.16
N ASN A 425 -3.82 12.50 19.46
CA ASN A 425 -2.95 13.14 20.46
C ASN A 425 -1.52 12.57 20.46
N SER A 426 -1.41 11.25 20.28
CA SER A 426 -0.14 10.54 20.13
C SER A 426 -0.36 9.27 19.31
N LEU A 427 0.57 8.97 18.41
CA LEU A 427 0.59 7.75 17.62
C LEU A 427 2.03 7.23 17.53
N GLY A 428 2.31 6.16 18.28
CA GLY A 428 3.60 5.46 18.27
C GLY A 428 3.83 4.67 16.98
N PRO A 429 5.09 4.31 16.66
CA PRO A 429 5.38 3.47 15.50
C PRO A 429 4.90 2.02 15.71
N GLY A 430 4.19 1.47 14.73
CA GLY A 430 3.48 0.18 14.79
C GLY A 430 2.07 0.27 15.39
N ASP A 431 1.72 1.40 16.00
CA ASP A 431 0.40 1.60 16.62
C ASP A 431 -0.63 2.13 15.64
N THR A 432 -1.89 2.14 16.10
CA THR A 432 -3.02 2.73 15.40
C THR A 432 -3.76 3.72 16.29
N TYR A 433 -4.39 4.74 15.68
CA TYR A 433 -5.31 5.65 16.36
C TYR A 433 -6.71 5.61 15.71
N PRO A 434 -7.77 5.32 16.48
CA PRO A 434 -7.76 4.81 17.85
C PRO A 434 -7.05 3.45 17.94
N GLN A 435 -6.77 2.96 19.16
CA GLN A 435 -6.10 1.64 19.33
C GLN A 435 -6.95 0.52 18.71
N LYS A 436 -6.32 -0.57 18.23
CA LYS A 436 -7.01 -1.67 17.50
C LYS A 436 -8.24 -2.25 18.23
N ASN A 437 -8.25 -2.24 19.57
CA ASN A 437 -9.37 -2.71 20.40
C ASN A 437 -10.48 -1.66 20.62
N GLN A 438 -10.34 -0.46 20.06
CA GLN A 438 -11.31 0.64 20.13
C GLN A 438 -12.00 0.82 18.78
N ALA A 439 -13.23 1.34 18.84
CA ALA A 439 -14.00 1.67 17.64
C ALA A 439 -13.23 2.69 16.75
N PRO A 440 -13.29 2.54 15.42
CA PRO A 440 -12.65 3.46 14.47
C PRO A 440 -13.28 4.86 14.46
N ILE A 441 -12.60 5.81 13.85
CA ILE A 441 -13.09 7.18 13.64
C ILE A 441 -14.15 7.16 12.54
N SER A 442 -15.33 7.73 12.80
CA SER A 442 -16.30 8.03 11.74
C SER A 442 -16.06 9.42 11.16
N LEU A 443 -16.19 9.55 9.83
CA LEU A 443 -15.91 10.79 9.11
C LEU A 443 -17.10 11.75 9.02
N ASP A 444 -18.28 11.33 9.46
CA ASP A 444 -19.49 12.16 9.58
C ASP A 444 -19.34 13.37 10.52
N LYS A 445 -18.23 13.48 11.26
CA LYS A 445 -17.95 14.59 12.19
C LYS A 445 -16.58 15.27 11.94
N ALA A 446 -16.06 15.15 10.71
CA ALA A 446 -14.65 15.41 10.45
C ALA A 446 -14.21 16.88 10.31
N ASN A 447 -15.11 17.85 10.10
CA ASN A 447 -14.69 19.25 9.90
C ASN A 447 -15.23 20.22 10.98
N GLU A 448 -14.60 21.39 11.10
CA GLU A 448 -14.96 22.44 12.07
C GLU A 448 -16.36 23.05 11.84
N ALA A 449 -16.98 22.79 10.68
CA ALA A 449 -18.28 23.31 10.26
C ALA A 449 -19.44 22.29 10.33
N GLY A 450 -19.18 21.00 10.66
CA GLY A 450 -20.17 19.92 10.70
C GLY A 450 -19.83 18.69 9.82
N THR A 451 -20.87 17.99 9.35
CA THR A 451 -20.77 16.72 8.61
C THR A 451 -20.00 16.87 7.30
N VAL A 452 -18.99 16.01 7.05
CA VAL A 452 -18.38 15.90 5.72
C VAL A 452 -19.33 15.14 4.79
N LYS A 453 -19.76 15.80 3.72
CA LYS A 453 -20.62 15.21 2.69
C LYS A 453 -19.75 14.71 1.54
N ILE A 454 -19.66 13.39 1.38
CA ILE A 454 -18.98 12.76 0.23
C ILE A 454 -20.07 12.29 -0.73
N ALA A 455 -20.41 13.11 -1.73
CA ALA A 455 -21.44 12.75 -2.70
C ALA A 455 -20.89 11.79 -3.76
N ILE A 456 -21.65 10.75 -4.09
CA ILE A 456 -21.30 9.74 -5.10
C ILE A 456 -22.54 9.45 -5.97
N ASN A 457 -22.36 9.37 -7.29
CA ASN A 457 -23.49 9.04 -8.18
C ASN A 457 -23.70 7.52 -8.29
N ALA A 458 -24.86 7.11 -8.83
CA ALA A 458 -25.21 5.70 -8.99
C ALA A 458 -24.13 4.89 -9.74
N LYS A 459 -23.56 5.45 -10.81
CA LYS A 459 -22.52 4.77 -11.62
C LYS A 459 -21.25 4.52 -10.81
N GLN A 460 -20.81 5.49 -10.02
CA GLN A 460 -19.63 5.39 -9.17
C GLN A 460 -19.86 4.41 -8.00
N LEU A 461 -21.05 4.42 -7.40
CA LEU A 461 -21.39 3.50 -6.32
C LEU A 461 -21.42 2.05 -6.82
N ASP A 462 -22.02 1.81 -7.98
CA ASP A 462 -22.07 0.48 -8.58
C ASP A 462 -20.68 0.03 -9.10
N ALA A 463 -19.84 0.98 -9.53
CA ALA A 463 -18.43 0.73 -9.89
C ALA A 463 -17.57 0.26 -8.70
N LEU A 464 -17.90 0.73 -7.49
CA LEU A 464 -17.27 0.23 -6.27
C LEU A 464 -17.74 -1.20 -5.93
N GLN A 465 -19.05 -1.45 -5.96
CA GLN A 465 -19.61 -2.77 -5.70
C GLN A 465 -19.04 -3.83 -6.65
N ASN A 466 -19.00 -3.50 -7.94
CA ASN A 466 -18.63 -4.44 -8.99
C ASN A 466 -17.10 -4.56 -9.16
N ARG A 467 -16.31 -3.78 -8.40
CA ARG A 467 -14.83 -3.70 -8.43
C ARG A 467 -14.26 -3.24 -9.77
N SER A 468 -15.02 -2.45 -10.55
CA SER A 468 -14.49 -1.74 -11.72
C SER A 468 -13.71 -0.48 -11.33
N GLU A 469 -13.96 0.03 -10.13
CA GLU A 469 -13.16 1.04 -9.45
C GLU A 469 -12.75 0.54 -8.06
N ILE A 470 -11.57 0.98 -7.62
CA ILE A 470 -11.05 0.75 -6.27
C ILE A 470 -10.94 2.10 -5.59
N LEU A 471 -11.46 2.22 -4.37
CA LEU A 471 -11.34 3.45 -3.59
C LEU A 471 -10.00 3.46 -2.86
N ASN A 472 -9.14 4.41 -3.22
CA ASN A 472 -7.89 4.68 -2.53
C ASN A 472 -8.06 5.81 -1.52
N ILE A 473 -7.35 5.70 -0.40
CA ILE A 473 -7.15 6.80 0.54
C ILE A 473 -5.68 7.20 0.47
N GLU A 474 -5.44 8.39 -0.09
CA GLU A 474 -4.12 8.98 -0.23
C GLU A 474 -3.92 10.01 0.89
N THR A 475 -3.04 9.71 1.85
CA THR A 475 -2.69 10.69 2.90
C THR A 475 -1.64 11.64 2.35
N THR A 476 -2.06 12.85 1.98
CA THR A 476 -1.18 13.84 1.33
C THR A 476 -0.37 14.66 2.32
N GLN A 477 -0.92 14.88 3.51
CA GLN A 477 -0.28 15.60 4.60
C GLN A 477 -0.68 14.97 5.92
N ASN A 478 0.25 14.92 6.86
CA ASN A 478 0.06 14.35 8.19
C ASN A 478 0.76 15.28 9.19
N LYS A 479 0.22 16.49 9.32
CA LYS A 479 0.73 17.52 10.23
C LYS A 479 0.77 16.97 11.64
N GLY A 480 1.85 17.23 12.35
CA GLY A 480 2.01 16.83 13.73
C GLY A 480 3.39 17.22 14.24
N GLN A 481 3.56 17.01 15.54
CA GLN A 481 4.71 17.47 16.29
C GLN A 481 5.64 16.29 16.65
N TYR A 482 6.94 16.57 16.73
CA TYR A 482 7.91 15.68 17.37
C TYR A 482 8.09 16.06 18.84
N ALA A 483 8.73 15.18 19.61
CA ALA A 483 9.08 15.45 21.00
C ALA A 483 10.59 15.42 21.18
N THR A 484 11.10 16.32 22.01
CA THR A 484 12.46 16.24 22.57
C THR A 484 12.35 15.82 24.03
N LEU A 485 13.43 15.35 24.63
CA LEU A 485 13.43 15.12 26.08
C LEU A 485 13.69 16.45 26.80
N ASP A 486 12.97 16.70 27.90
CA ASP A 486 13.32 17.77 28.82
C ASP A 486 14.42 17.35 29.79
N ASP A 487 14.81 18.27 30.67
CA ASP A 487 15.81 18.04 31.71
C ASP A 487 15.43 16.92 32.70
N THR A 488 14.15 16.53 32.75
CA THR A 488 13.62 15.41 33.55
C THR A 488 13.47 14.12 32.76
N GLY A 489 13.96 14.08 31.51
CA GLY A 489 13.89 12.93 30.62
C GLY A 489 12.49 12.64 30.10
N LEU A 490 11.54 13.58 30.25
CA LEU A 490 10.17 13.41 29.78
C LEU A 490 10.02 14.00 28.38
N PRO A 491 9.25 13.36 27.48
CA PRO A 491 9.00 13.88 26.15
C PRO A 491 8.17 15.18 26.23
N VAL A 492 8.69 16.24 25.64
CA VAL A 492 8.03 17.55 25.55
C VAL A 492 7.86 17.99 24.11
N THR A 493 6.67 18.48 23.79
CA THR A 493 6.28 18.93 22.46
C THR A 493 5.66 20.32 22.52
N ASP A 494 5.80 21.08 21.43
CA ASP A 494 5.24 22.43 21.31
C ASP A 494 5.07 22.81 19.83
N PRO A 495 4.30 23.87 19.51
CA PRO A 495 4.01 24.24 18.13
C PRO A 495 5.22 24.54 17.24
N SER A 496 6.42 24.80 17.77
CA SER A 496 7.64 24.98 16.96
C SER A 496 8.25 23.66 16.48
N LYS A 497 7.94 22.54 17.14
CA LYS A 497 8.49 21.20 16.86
C LYS A 497 7.69 20.44 15.81
N GLN A 498 7.60 20.97 14.61
CA GLN A 498 6.81 20.37 13.52
C GLN A 498 7.61 19.32 12.73
N TRP A 499 6.96 18.21 12.38
CA TRP A 499 7.57 17.17 11.53
C TRP A 499 7.71 17.59 10.05
N ASP A 500 6.85 18.45 9.50
CA ASP A 500 6.82 18.73 8.05
C ASP A 500 8.16 19.23 7.47
N PRO A 501 8.84 20.24 8.07
CA PRO A 501 10.13 20.69 7.57
C PRO A 501 11.22 19.63 7.74
N ILE A 502 11.17 18.88 8.86
CA ILE A 502 12.13 17.83 9.17
C ILE A 502 12.03 16.68 8.17
N ARG A 503 10.81 16.20 7.88
CA ARG A 503 10.58 15.14 6.89
C ARG A 503 11.07 15.53 5.50
N THR A 504 10.86 16.79 5.10
CA THR A 504 11.38 17.30 3.82
C THR A 504 12.91 17.18 3.74
N ASN A 505 13.61 17.48 4.84
CA ASN A 505 15.06 17.34 4.92
C ASN A 505 15.50 15.86 4.89
N ILE A 506 14.83 15.00 5.68
CA ILE A 506 15.08 13.56 5.71
C ILE A 506 14.93 12.97 4.30
N ASP A 507 13.81 13.25 3.63
CA ASP A 507 13.51 12.74 2.28
C ASP A 507 14.54 13.19 1.23
N LYS A 508 15.19 14.35 1.45
CA LYS A 508 16.23 14.86 0.58
C LYS A 508 17.60 14.18 0.77
N VAL A 509 17.90 13.71 1.98
CA VAL A 509 19.21 13.12 2.33
C VAL A 509 19.20 11.59 2.41
N SER A 510 18.03 10.96 2.26
CA SER A 510 17.83 9.52 2.40
C SER A 510 17.23 8.86 1.15
N GLY A 511 17.20 7.53 1.15
CA GLY A 511 16.27 6.74 0.32
C GLY A 511 15.19 6.06 1.19
N SER A 512 14.17 5.50 0.55
CA SER A 512 13.05 4.80 1.20
C SER A 512 13.18 3.27 1.04
N LEU A 513 13.09 2.56 2.16
CA LEU A 513 12.93 1.11 2.21
C LEU A 513 11.57 0.76 2.80
N ILE A 514 10.80 -0.06 2.08
CA ILE A 514 9.53 -0.58 2.55
C ILE A 514 9.63 -2.10 2.68
N LEU A 515 9.27 -2.65 3.84
CA LEU A 515 9.08 -4.10 4.01
C LEU A 515 7.58 -4.38 3.97
N ASN A 516 7.15 -5.08 2.91
CA ASN A 516 5.76 -5.51 2.74
C ASN A 516 5.66 -6.99 3.14
N LEU A 517 5.04 -7.25 4.28
CA LEU A 517 4.83 -8.57 4.85
C LEU A 517 3.50 -9.14 4.34
N SER A 518 3.50 -9.99 3.31
CA SER A 518 2.25 -10.50 2.71
C SER A 518 1.30 -11.18 3.71
N THR A 519 1.85 -11.79 4.77
CA THR A 519 1.06 -12.50 5.80
C THR A 519 0.50 -11.61 6.91
N SER A 520 0.90 -10.34 7.00
CA SER A 520 0.40 -9.37 7.98
C SER A 520 0.04 -8.08 7.26
N LYS A 521 -1.13 -7.48 7.54
CA LYS A 521 -1.54 -6.19 6.93
C LYS A 521 -0.66 -4.98 7.31
N GLU A 522 0.53 -5.23 7.83
CA GLU A 522 1.48 -4.30 8.38
C GLU A 522 2.68 -4.23 7.43
N SER A 523 2.81 -3.09 6.75
CA SER A 523 4.07 -2.73 6.09
C SER A 523 4.90 -1.87 7.03
N LEU A 524 6.22 -1.93 6.88
CA LEU A 524 7.16 -1.05 7.58
C LEU A 524 7.83 -0.13 6.57
N GLU A 525 7.99 1.13 6.92
CA GLU A 525 8.73 2.08 6.09
C GLU A 525 9.90 2.70 6.87
N ARG A 526 11.07 2.75 6.24
CA ARG A 526 12.31 3.24 6.83
C ARG A 526 12.99 4.21 5.87
N ARG A 527 13.63 5.23 6.44
CA ARG A 527 14.42 6.21 5.70
C ARG A 527 15.88 6.02 6.08
N VAL A 528 16.73 5.75 5.09
CA VAL A 528 18.16 5.45 5.30
C VAL A 528 19.00 6.53 4.65
N ALA A 529 19.77 7.25 5.46
CA ALA A 529 20.68 8.30 5.02
C ALA A 529 21.69 7.76 4.00
N ALA A 530 22.02 8.58 3.01
CA ALA A 530 22.99 8.21 1.98
C ALA A 530 23.89 9.40 1.65
N ARG A 531 25.09 9.10 1.17
CA ARG A 531 26.04 10.10 0.69
C ARG A 531 25.53 10.83 -0.55
N ASN A 532 25.77 12.13 -0.62
CA ASN A 532 25.65 12.89 -1.86
C ASN A 532 26.93 12.79 -2.67
N GLU A 533 26.94 11.98 -3.73
CA GLU A 533 28.13 11.79 -4.58
C GLU A 533 28.56 13.06 -5.32
N ASN A 534 27.67 14.05 -5.46
CA ASN A 534 27.98 15.32 -6.11
C ASN A 534 28.57 16.36 -5.14
N ASP A 535 28.70 16.02 -3.85
CA ASP A 535 29.25 16.89 -2.82
C ASP A 535 30.45 16.20 -2.16
N PRO A 536 31.69 16.59 -2.48
CA PRO A 536 32.88 15.98 -1.90
C PRO A 536 33.00 16.21 -0.40
N GLU A 537 32.34 17.24 0.15
CA GLU A 537 32.30 17.52 1.59
C GLU A 537 31.26 16.68 2.32
N ASP A 538 30.36 15.99 1.62
CA ASP A 538 29.46 15.06 2.25
C ASP A 538 30.18 13.75 2.60
N LYS A 539 30.50 13.58 3.89
CA LYS A 539 31.17 12.39 4.44
C LYS A 539 30.22 11.35 5.02
N THR A 540 28.92 11.41 4.67
CA THR A 540 27.97 10.37 5.07
C THR A 540 28.51 8.99 4.64
N PRO A 541 28.59 7.99 5.53
CA PRO A 541 29.11 6.67 5.21
C PRO A 541 28.44 6.04 3.98
N GLU A 542 29.24 5.46 3.09
CA GLU A 542 28.73 4.67 1.97
C GLU A 542 28.41 3.25 2.44
N ILE A 543 27.17 2.81 2.19
CA ILE A 543 26.71 1.46 2.51
C ILE A 543 26.07 0.82 1.28
N THR A 544 25.97 -0.51 1.31
CA THR A 544 25.27 -1.31 0.31
C THR A 544 23.77 -1.38 0.58
N ILE A 545 22.97 -1.81 -0.41
CA ILE A 545 21.55 -2.13 -0.22
C ILE A 545 21.37 -3.17 0.90
N ARG A 546 22.24 -4.19 0.97
CA ARG A 546 22.21 -5.21 2.02
C ARG A 546 22.36 -4.62 3.42
N GLU A 547 23.33 -3.72 3.60
CA GLU A 547 23.57 -3.05 4.88
C GLU A 547 22.44 -2.09 5.24
N ALA A 548 21.89 -1.38 4.24
CA ALA A 548 20.73 -0.53 4.43
C ALA A 548 19.52 -1.34 4.94
N ILE A 549 19.20 -2.49 4.32
CA ILE A 549 18.14 -3.41 4.78
C ILE A 549 18.41 -3.89 6.21
N LYS A 550 19.65 -4.33 6.48
CA LYS A 550 20.06 -4.83 7.80
C LYS A 550 19.87 -3.79 8.90
N LYS A 551 20.31 -2.55 8.66
CA LYS A 551 20.18 -1.43 9.60
C LYS A 551 18.72 -0.99 9.75
N ALA A 552 18.00 -0.80 8.64
CA ALA A 552 16.64 -0.28 8.60
C ALA A 552 15.62 -1.14 9.36
N PHE A 553 15.71 -2.47 9.22
CA PHE A 553 14.78 -3.40 9.84
C PHE A 553 15.38 -4.15 11.03
N ASN A 554 16.56 -3.74 11.52
CA ASN A 554 17.31 -4.43 12.57
C ASN A 554 17.48 -5.94 12.28
N ALA A 555 17.66 -6.29 11.00
CA ALA A 555 17.66 -7.68 10.56
C ALA A 555 18.88 -8.42 11.15
N LYS A 556 18.66 -9.67 11.53
CA LYS A 556 19.71 -10.57 12.02
C LYS A 556 20.35 -11.30 10.86
N GLU A 557 21.64 -11.58 11.00
CA GLU A 557 22.39 -12.33 10.02
C GLU A 557 22.83 -13.66 10.63
N LYS A 558 22.40 -14.77 10.03
CA LYS A 558 22.77 -16.12 10.46
C LYS A 558 23.29 -16.86 9.23
N GLU A 559 24.52 -17.36 9.32
CA GLU A 559 25.15 -18.13 8.23
C GLU A 559 25.13 -17.41 6.86
N GLY A 560 25.25 -16.08 6.85
CA GLY A 560 25.24 -15.25 5.63
C GLY A 560 23.86 -14.88 5.11
N ARG A 561 22.78 -15.34 5.75
CA ARG A 561 21.38 -15.05 5.38
C ARG A 561 20.77 -13.99 6.28
N LEU A 562 19.90 -13.15 5.72
CA LEU A 562 19.23 -12.07 6.44
C LEU A 562 17.83 -12.47 6.89
N TYR A 563 17.52 -12.19 8.15
CA TYR A 563 16.24 -12.49 8.78
C TYR A 563 15.69 -11.27 9.51
N TYR A 564 14.46 -10.92 9.21
CA TYR A 564 13.65 -10.03 10.04
C TYR A 564 12.83 -10.87 11.03
N ILE A 565 12.67 -10.37 12.26
CA ILE A 565 11.83 -11.00 13.28
C ILE A 565 10.63 -10.08 13.44
N ASP A 566 9.43 -10.57 13.10
CA ASP A 566 8.21 -9.78 13.25
C ASP A 566 7.79 -9.62 14.73
N ASP A 567 6.76 -8.80 14.97
CA ASP A 567 6.27 -8.52 16.32
C ASP A 567 5.70 -9.77 17.04
N ASN A 568 5.41 -10.85 16.29
CA ASN A 568 4.98 -12.14 16.84
C ASN A 568 6.16 -13.11 17.06
N GLY A 569 7.40 -12.70 16.78
CA GLY A 569 8.60 -13.52 16.89
C GLY A 569 8.85 -14.46 15.71
N LYS A 570 8.12 -14.32 14.60
CA LYS A 570 8.31 -15.15 13.40
C LYS A 570 9.49 -14.64 12.57
N GLU A 571 10.35 -15.55 12.14
CA GLU A 571 11.46 -15.24 11.25
C GLU A 571 10.97 -15.13 9.80
N VAL A 572 11.30 -14.00 9.16
CA VAL A 572 11.02 -13.68 7.75
C VAL A 572 12.35 -13.53 7.05
N ILE A 573 12.59 -14.35 6.03
CA ILE A 573 13.85 -14.31 5.25
C ILE A 573 13.81 -13.11 4.31
N LEU A 574 14.89 -12.33 4.33
CA LEU A 574 15.07 -11.12 3.52
C LEU A 574 16.25 -11.27 2.56
N ASP A 575 16.58 -12.49 2.14
CA ASP A 575 17.58 -12.70 1.09
C ASP A 575 17.04 -12.23 -0.26
N GLU A 576 17.94 -11.80 -1.16
CA GLU A 576 17.60 -11.24 -2.47
C GLU A 576 16.71 -12.17 -3.31
N SER A 577 16.87 -13.49 -3.17
CA SER A 577 16.09 -14.51 -3.86
C SER A 577 14.76 -14.85 -3.22
N ALA A 578 14.62 -14.56 -1.92
CA ALA A 578 13.42 -14.86 -1.13
C ALA A 578 12.34 -13.79 -1.29
N VAL A 579 12.72 -12.57 -1.65
CA VAL A 579 11.80 -11.42 -1.78
C VAL A 579 11.71 -10.92 -3.22
N ASN A 580 10.61 -10.26 -3.55
CA ASN A 580 10.51 -9.52 -4.79
C ASN A 580 10.89 -8.06 -4.52
N LEU A 581 11.91 -7.58 -5.22
CA LEU A 581 12.30 -6.17 -5.16
C LEU A 581 11.43 -5.36 -6.10
N VAL A 582 10.73 -4.36 -5.57
CA VAL A 582 9.93 -3.41 -6.35
C VAL A 582 10.48 -2.01 -6.18
N GLY A 583 10.68 -1.29 -7.28
CA GLY A 583 11.21 0.08 -7.24
C GLY A 583 10.56 0.99 -8.28
N ASP A 584 10.90 2.27 -8.21
CA ASP A 584 10.60 3.22 -9.28
C ASP A 584 11.61 3.12 -10.43
N GLU A 585 11.28 3.73 -11.57
CA GLU A 585 12.11 3.69 -12.78
C GLU A 585 13.50 4.29 -12.54
N LYS A 586 13.60 5.33 -11.71
CA LYS A 586 14.88 5.98 -11.40
C LYS A 586 15.81 5.05 -10.61
N THR A 587 15.26 4.36 -9.62
CA THR A 587 15.98 3.40 -8.77
C THR A 587 16.44 2.21 -9.59
N GLN A 588 15.58 1.67 -10.46
CA GLN A 588 15.96 0.58 -11.35
C GLN A 588 17.14 0.98 -12.25
N LYS A 589 17.07 2.13 -12.95
CA LYS A 589 18.15 2.60 -13.82
C LYS A 589 19.47 2.79 -13.08
N GLU A 590 19.41 3.29 -11.85
CA GLU A 590 20.62 3.46 -11.03
C GLU A 590 21.22 2.12 -10.59
N ILE A 591 20.38 1.14 -10.24
CA ILE A 591 20.82 -0.22 -9.91
C ILE A 591 21.45 -0.89 -11.14
N GLU A 592 20.80 -0.84 -12.30
CA GLU A 592 21.31 -1.41 -13.56
C GLU A 592 22.68 -0.81 -13.93
N LYS A 593 22.80 0.52 -13.86
CA LYS A 593 24.05 1.23 -14.11
C LYS A 593 25.19 0.75 -13.21
N GLN A 594 24.93 0.52 -11.93
CA GLN A 594 25.94 0.01 -11.00
C GLN A 594 26.27 -1.46 -11.28
N LEU A 595 25.24 -2.29 -11.51
CA LEU A 595 25.41 -3.70 -11.83
C LEU A 595 26.25 -3.91 -13.08
N ASP A 596 26.12 -3.07 -14.12
CA ASP A 596 26.93 -3.15 -15.34
C ASP A 596 28.44 -3.03 -15.06
N GLN A 597 28.81 -2.25 -14.03
CA GLN A 597 30.19 -2.02 -13.63
C GLN A 597 30.72 -3.06 -12.64
N MET A 598 29.83 -3.84 -12.02
CA MET A 598 30.18 -4.86 -11.02
C MET A 598 30.49 -6.21 -11.68
N GLN A 599 31.45 -6.95 -11.08
CA GLN A 599 31.74 -8.33 -11.51
C GLN A 599 30.67 -9.31 -11.00
N ASP A 600 30.22 -9.12 -9.77
CA ASP A 600 29.11 -9.85 -9.16
C ASP A 600 27.79 -9.13 -9.43
N LYS A 601 26.89 -9.78 -10.18
CA LYS A 601 25.60 -9.19 -10.57
C LYS A 601 24.54 -9.31 -9.48
N LYS A 602 24.90 -9.03 -8.21
CA LYS A 602 24.00 -9.10 -7.04
C LYS A 602 23.50 -7.72 -6.66
N ILE A 603 22.18 -7.53 -6.61
CA ILE A 603 21.59 -6.22 -6.25
C ILE A 603 21.97 -5.83 -4.82
N TYR A 604 22.07 -6.78 -3.91
CA TYR A 604 22.34 -6.47 -2.51
C TYR A 604 23.72 -5.84 -2.27
N ASN A 605 24.65 -5.99 -3.22
CA ASN A 605 25.99 -5.40 -3.16
C ASN A 605 26.07 -4.03 -3.85
N VAL A 606 24.99 -3.56 -4.47
CA VAL A 606 24.89 -2.22 -5.07
C VAL A 606 24.93 -1.15 -3.97
N LYS A 607 25.57 -0.01 -4.24
CA LYS A 607 25.63 1.10 -3.28
C LYS A 607 24.26 1.75 -3.12
N TRP A 608 23.90 2.00 -1.86
CA TRP A 608 22.71 2.74 -1.48
C TRP A 608 22.88 4.24 -1.75
N LYS A 609 21.91 4.85 -2.45
CA LYS A 609 21.97 6.26 -2.86
C LYS A 609 20.72 7.05 -2.48
N ARG A 610 20.88 8.37 -2.36
CA ARG A 610 19.78 9.31 -2.07
C ARG A 610 18.66 9.18 -3.10
N GLY A 611 17.42 9.13 -2.60
CA GLY A 611 16.21 9.04 -3.41
C GLY A 611 16.01 7.69 -4.12
N MET A 612 16.74 6.65 -3.74
CA MET A 612 16.36 5.27 -4.08
C MET A 612 15.09 4.88 -3.31
N ASN A 613 14.16 4.23 -4.00
CA ASN A 613 12.90 3.74 -3.44
C ASN A 613 12.78 2.25 -3.72
N ILE A 614 12.84 1.42 -2.67
CA ILE A 614 12.81 -0.04 -2.79
C ILE A 614 11.79 -0.62 -1.80
N THR A 615 10.88 -1.44 -2.30
CA THR A 615 10.01 -2.30 -1.51
C THR A 615 10.51 -3.73 -1.58
N LEU A 616 10.69 -4.34 -0.42
CA LEU A 616 10.89 -5.77 -0.22
C LEU A 616 9.51 -6.41 -0.09
N HIS A 617 9.00 -6.98 -1.17
CA HIS A 617 7.71 -7.65 -1.19
C HIS A 617 7.89 -9.14 -0.92
N THR A 618 7.49 -9.56 0.29
CA THR A 618 7.67 -10.94 0.76
C THR A 618 6.59 -11.87 0.20
N PRO A 619 6.94 -13.10 -0.19
CA PRO A 619 5.99 -14.05 -0.77
C PRO A 619 5.00 -14.60 0.28
N GLU A 620 3.80 -15.00 -0.16
CA GLU A 620 2.81 -15.69 0.70
C GLU A 620 3.29 -17.10 1.09
N MET A 621 4.06 -17.72 0.20
CA MET A 621 4.62 -19.07 0.36
C MET A 621 6.06 -19.09 -0.15
N TYR A 622 6.95 -19.69 0.63
CA TYR A 622 8.38 -19.78 0.31
C TYR A 622 8.98 -21.08 0.86
N TYR A 623 9.85 -21.72 0.06
CA TYR A 623 10.58 -22.95 0.40
C TYR A 623 12.05 -22.79 0.05
N ASP A 624 12.92 -22.84 1.06
CA ASP A 624 14.39 -22.79 0.95
C ASP A 624 15.07 -24.14 1.24
N PHE A 625 14.29 -25.17 1.55
CA PHE A 625 14.75 -26.54 1.80
C PHE A 625 15.82 -26.66 2.90
N GLU A 626 15.92 -25.74 3.86
CA GLU A 626 16.92 -25.83 4.93
C GLU A 626 16.50 -26.79 6.05
N THR A 627 15.20 -26.87 6.33
CA THR A 627 14.60 -27.72 7.37
C THR A 627 14.62 -29.20 6.99
N SER A 628 14.69 -30.11 7.98
CA SER A 628 14.70 -31.56 7.72
C SER A 628 13.44 -32.06 7.01
N ASN A 629 12.28 -31.48 7.32
CA ASN A 629 11.10 -31.59 6.48
C ASN A 629 11.19 -30.55 5.37
N THR A 630 11.24 -30.97 4.11
CA THR A 630 11.27 -30.10 2.94
C THR A 630 9.93 -29.39 2.70
N GLY A 631 8.84 -29.92 3.25
CA GLY A 631 7.48 -29.51 2.91
C GLY A 631 7.07 -29.88 1.48
N TRP A 632 7.77 -30.83 0.86
CA TRP A 632 7.56 -31.27 -0.52
C TRP A 632 7.53 -32.79 -0.65
N TYR A 633 6.54 -33.31 -1.37
CA TYR A 633 6.46 -34.71 -1.75
C TYR A 633 7.38 -35.04 -2.93
N TYR A 634 7.93 -36.26 -2.93
CA TYR A 634 8.79 -36.81 -3.99
C TYR A 634 10.05 -35.99 -4.29
N THR A 635 10.52 -35.22 -3.30
CA THR A 635 11.71 -34.37 -3.38
C THR A 635 12.76 -34.87 -2.40
N TYR A 636 14.00 -35.04 -2.88
CA TYR A 636 15.15 -35.30 -2.03
C TYR A 636 15.79 -33.99 -1.58
N GLN A 637 16.38 -33.97 -0.39
CA GLN A 637 17.17 -32.85 0.11
C GLN A 637 18.66 -33.14 -0.07
N GLU A 638 19.40 -32.21 -0.64
CA GLU A 638 20.85 -32.32 -0.86
C GLU A 638 21.58 -31.01 -0.52
N TYR A 639 22.89 -31.10 -0.29
CA TYR A 639 23.74 -29.91 -0.09
C TYR A 639 24.05 -29.15 -1.39
N GLY A 640 24.34 -27.86 -1.24
CA GLY A 640 24.68 -26.93 -2.31
C GLY A 640 23.46 -26.16 -2.82
N GLY A 641 22.75 -25.52 -1.89
CA GLY A 641 21.67 -24.56 -2.16
C GLY A 641 22.10 -23.41 -3.07
N TYR A 642 21.11 -22.76 -3.67
CA TYR A 642 21.30 -21.46 -4.31
C TYR A 642 21.50 -20.40 -3.23
N THR A 643 20.61 -20.39 -2.23
CA THR A 643 20.86 -19.77 -0.94
C THR A 643 20.95 -20.83 0.14
N GLY A 644 21.49 -20.46 1.31
CA GLY A 644 21.71 -21.42 2.38
C GLY A 644 22.63 -22.60 2.02
N LYS A 645 22.40 -23.74 2.66
CA LYS A 645 23.24 -24.94 2.56
C LYS A 645 22.58 -26.04 1.74
N LYS A 646 21.25 -26.06 1.63
CA LYS A 646 20.48 -27.19 1.12
C LYS A 646 19.60 -26.78 -0.07
N ARG A 647 19.11 -27.78 -0.80
CA ARG A 647 18.22 -27.62 -1.96
C ARG A 647 17.32 -28.83 -2.13
N GLY A 648 16.26 -28.65 -2.92
CA GLY A 648 15.46 -29.74 -3.47
C GLY A 648 16.12 -30.41 -4.68
N ARG A 649 15.90 -31.72 -4.81
CA ARG A 649 16.23 -32.51 -6.00
C ARG A 649 15.06 -33.40 -6.41
N ILE A 650 14.77 -33.42 -7.71
CA ILE A 650 13.90 -34.42 -8.34
C ILE A 650 14.64 -35.16 -9.46
N ASN A 651 14.38 -36.46 -9.59
CA ASN A 651 15.00 -37.31 -10.60
C ASN A 651 14.43 -37.02 -12.00
N SER A 652 15.16 -37.44 -13.02
CA SER A 652 14.64 -37.50 -14.39
C SER A 652 13.35 -38.34 -14.45
N GLY A 653 12.34 -37.84 -15.15
CA GLY A 653 11.03 -38.46 -15.32
C GLY A 653 10.08 -38.34 -14.13
N THR A 654 10.42 -37.57 -13.09
CA THR A 654 9.62 -37.44 -11.86
C THR A 654 9.10 -36.03 -11.64
N SER A 655 8.10 -35.90 -10.76
CA SER A 655 7.55 -34.63 -10.30
C SER A 655 7.69 -34.51 -8.79
N GLY A 656 8.02 -33.32 -8.30
CA GLY A 656 7.93 -32.95 -6.89
C GLY A 656 6.94 -31.81 -6.71
N PHE A 657 6.21 -31.80 -5.60
CA PHE A 657 5.22 -30.75 -5.32
C PHE A 657 5.09 -30.44 -3.83
N ALA A 658 4.67 -29.22 -3.53
CA ALA A 658 4.48 -28.75 -2.17
C ALA A 658 3.38 -29.53 -1.43
N GLU A 659 3.61 -29.86 -0.16
CA GLU A 659 2.65 -30.54 0.71
C GLU A 659 1.43 -29.66 0.97
N LYS A 660 1.68 -28.39 1.31
CA LYS A 660 0.66 -27.38 1.62
C LYS A 660 -0.03 -26.93 0.32
N GLN A 661 -1.37 -26.89 0.34
CA GLN A 661 -2.16 -26.32 -0.74
C GLN A 661 -2.11 -24.79 -0.70
N LEU A 662 -2.16 -24.17 -1.88
CA LEU A 662 -2.29 -22.72 -2.00
C LEU A 662 -3.74 -22.30 -1.73
N GLU A 663 -3.91 -21.23 -0.95
CA GLU A 663 -5.20 -20.61 -0.62
C GLU A 663 -5.23 -19.21 -1.24
N LEU A 664 -5.35 -19.14 -2.56
CA LEU A 664 -5.26 -17.89 -3.32
C LEU A 664 -6.60 -17.13 -3.34
N LYS A 665 -6.52 -15.81 -3.49
CA LYS A 665 -7.68 -14.92 -3.61
C LYS A 665 -8.21 -14.90 -5.05
N PRO A 666 -9.53 -14.77 -5.25
CA PRO A 666 -10.12 -14.58 -6.57
C PRO A 666 -9.81 -13.18 -7.11
N TYR A 667 -9.70 -13.08 -8.43
CA TYR A 667 -9.41 -11.87 -9.19
C TYR A 667 -8.08 -11.24 -8.76
N THR A 668 -7.08 -12.04 -8.46
CA THR A 668 -5.79 -11.58 -7.97
C THR A 668 -4.68 -12.10 -8.84
N THR A 669 -3.71 -11.23 -9.11
CA THR A 669 -2.53 -11.58 -9.90
C THR A 669 -1.43 -12.07 -8.97
N TYR A 670 -0.73 -13.11 -9.39
CA TYR A 670 0.35 -13.74 -8.64
C TYR A 670 1.57 -13.97 -9.53
N THR A 671 2.73 -14.14 -8.88
CA THR A 671 3.93 -14.67 -9.54
C THR A 671 4.49 -15.82 -8.73
N ALA A 672 4.80 -16.92 -9.41
CA ALA A 672 5.58 -18.01 -8.86
C ALA A 672 7.02 -17.94 -9.37
N ARG A 673 7.99 -18.23 -8.50
CA ARG A 673 9.42 -18.28 -8.82
C ARG A 673 10.07 -19.55 -8.33
N ALA A 674 11.09 -20.01 -9.05
CA ALA A 674 11.98 -21.07 -8.59
C ALA A 674 13.37 -20.88 -9.20
N TYR A 675 14.42 -21.05 -8.40
CA TYR A 675 15.78 -21.15 -8.91
C TYR A 675 16.06 -22.60 -9.22
N VAL A 676 16.54 -22.90 -10.43
CA VAL A 676 16.74 -24.26 -10.92
C VAL A 676 18.07 -24.41 -11.64
N ARG A 677 18.59 -25.64 -11.66
CA ARG A 677 19.72 -26.05 -12.51
C ARG A 677 19.71 -27.55 -12.71
N THR A 678 20.40 -28.03 -13.74
CA THR A 678 20.62 -29.48 -13.87
C THR A 678 21.74 -29.95 -12.95
N ALA A 679 21.73 -31.23 -12.59
CA ALA A 679 22.74 -31.80 -11.71
C ALA A 679 24.14 -31.93 -12.34
N THR A 680 24.26 -31.82 -13.66
CA THR A 680 25.52 -32.00 -14.40
C THR A 680 25.69 -30.93 -15.47
N PRO A 681 26.93 -30.51 -15.81
CA PRO A 681 27.16 -29.48 -16.83
C PRO A 681 26.60 -29.81 -18.23
N ALA A 682 26.50 -31.10 -18.58
CA ALA A 682 25.93 -31.57 -19.84
C ALA A 682 24.43 -31.92 -19.74
N GLY A 683 23.82 -31.71 -18.57
CA GLY A 683 22.43 -32.03 -18.31
C GLY A 683 21.49 -31.13 -19.10
N LYS A 684 20.40 -31.73 -19.59
CA LYS A 684 19.31 -31.03 -20.26
C LYS A 684 17.99 -31.48 -19.64
N SER A 685 17.28 -30.53 -19.06
CA SER A 685 16.00 -30.77 -18.40
C SER A 685 14.89 -29.94 -19.01
N ASN A 686 13.91 -30.61 -19.61
CA ASN A 686 12.62 -29.98 -19.92
C ASN A 686 11.80 -29.96 -18.63
N VAL A 687 11.77 -28.81 -17.98
CA VAL A 687 11.11 -28.59 -16.69
C VAL A 687 9.71 -28.04 -16.92
N VAL A 688 8.70 -28.62 -16.27
CA VAL A 688 7.37 -28.02 -16.17
C VAL A 688 7.22 -27.43 -14.77
N PHE A 689 7.16 -26.11 -14.66
CA PHE A 689 6.82 -25.43 -13.42
C PHE A 689 5.32 -25.10 -13.42
N TYR A 690 4.58 -25.54 -12.40
CA TYR A 690 3.13 -25.45 -12.39
C TYR A 690 2.54 -24.99 -11.05
N ILE A 691 1.42 -24.28 -11.19
CA ILE A 691 0.49 -23.83 -10.16
C ILE A 691 -0.89 -24.26 -10.64
N ASP A 692 -1.33 -25.45 -10.24
CA ASP A 692 -2.39 -26.19 -10.92
C ASP A 692 -3.39 -26.82 -9.94
N SER A 693 -4.57 -27.22 -10.42
CA SER A 693 -5.55 -27.95 -9.61
C SER A 693 -5.12 -29.38 -9.30
N THR A 694 -4.13 -29.90 -10.02
CA THR A 694 -3.62 -31.27 -9.94
C THR A 694 -2.15 -31.33 -9.54
N VAL A 695 -1.74 -32.43 -8.92
CA VAL A 695 -0.34 -32.65 -8.50
C VAL A 695 0.62 -32.93 -9.68
N ASN A 696 0.13 -33.01 -10.91
CA ASN A 696 0.93 -33.34 -12.10
C ASN A 696 1.04 -32.19 -13.11
N GLY A 697 0.41 -31.04 -12.84
CA GLY A 697 0.43 -29.88 -13.75
C GLY A 697 -0.34 -30.08 -15.06
N ASN A 698 -1.39 -30.92 -15.05
CA ASN A 698 -2.21 -31.22 -16.23
C ASN A 698 -3.66 -30.70 -16.11
N GLY A 699 -3.92 -29.84 -15.12
CA GLY A 699 -5.24 -29.29 -14.85
C GLY A 699 -5.47 -27.97 -15.58
N LYS A 700 -6.23 -27.09 -14.94
CA LYS A 700 -6.69 -25.80 -15.52
C LYS A 700 -5.87 -24.60 -15.05
N GLY A 701 -4.89 -24.80 -14.17
CA GLY A 701 -4.10 -23.71 -13.63
C GLY A 701 -3.00 -23.25 -14.58
N ALA A 702 -2.00 -22.56 -14.03
CA ALA A 702 -0.85 -22.10 -14.79
C ALA A 702 0.22 -23.19 -14.82
N SER A 703 0.73 -23.49 -16.02
CA SER A 703 1.93 -24.30 -16.17
C SER A 703 2.81 -23.74 -17.27
N HIS A 704 4.12 -23.82 -17.08
CA HIS A 704 5.08 -23.39 -18.08
C HIS A 704 6.16 -24.46 -18.26
N LYS A 705 6.48 -24.75 -19.53
CA LYS A 705 7.52 -25.70 -19.91
C LYS A 705 8.74 -24.93 -20.36
N VAL A 706 9.88 -25.21 -19.76
CA VAL A 706 11.13 -24.52 -20.08
C VAL A 706 12.31 -25.48 -20.11
N ASP A 707 13.22 -25.25 -21.05
CA ASP A 707 14.43 -26.05 -21.18
C ASP A 707 15.54 -25.43 -20.34
N ILE A 708 16.05 -26.20 -19.39
CA ILE A 708 17.15 -25.87 -18.49
C ILE A 708 18.38 -26.65 -18.93
N GLU A 709 19.45 -25.95 -19.28
CA GLU A 709 20.72 -26.55 -19.67
C GLU A 709 21.84 -26.16 -18.71
N GLY A 710 22.68 -27.14 -18.36
CA GLY A 710 23.87 -26.94 -17.56
C GLY A 710 23.62 -26.83 -16.05
N ASP A 711 24.72 -26.66 -15.31
CA ASP A 711 24.77 -26.74 -13.86
C ASP A 711 24.87 -25.37 -13.17
N LYS A 712 24.55 -24.30 -13.89
CA LYS A 712 24.40 -22.94 -13.35
C LYS A 712 22.95 -22.68 -12.98
N TRP A 713 22.75 -21.96 -11.86
CA TRP A 713 21.42 -21.55 -11.40
C TRP A 713 20.77 -20.59 -12.40
N GLN A 714 19.47 -20.81 -12.64
CA GLN A 714 18.62 -20.04 -13.54
C GLN A 714 17.29 -19.79 -12.83
N LEU A 715 16.74 -18.59 -12.98
CA LEU A 715 15.41 -18.26 -12.44
C LEU A 715 14.33 -18.62 -13.46
N ILE A 716 13.33 -19.39 -13.01
CA ILE A 716 12.04 -19.53 -13.69
C ILE A 716 11.04 -18.62 -12.96
N GLU A 717 10.37 -17.77 -13.72
CA GLU A 717 9.28 -16.90 -13.24
C GLU A 717 8.02 -17.20 -14.04
N VAL A 718 6.86 -17.34 -13.37
CA VAL A 718 5.56 -17.56 -14.00
C VAL A 718 4.55 -16.59 -13.40
N GLY A 719 4.08 -15.63 -14.19
CA GLY A 719 2.94 -14.77 -13.85
C GLY A 719 1.61 -15.48 -14.14
N PHE A 720 0.62 -15.34 -13.26
CA PHE A 720 -0.72 -15.88 -13.47
C PHE A 720 -1.80 -15.05 -12.76
N TYR A 721 -3.04 -15.15 -13.24
CA TYR A 721 -4.20 -14.46 -12.70
C TYR A 721 -5.27 -15.49 -12.32
N THR A 722 -5.84 -15.39 -11.12
CA THR A 722 -6.76 -16.40 -10.59
C THR A 722 -8.19 -16.28 -11.15
N GLY A 723 -8.57 -15.11 -11.68
CA GLY A 723 -9.94 -14.86 -12.12
C GLY A 723 -10.97 -15.21 -11.04
N SER A 724 -12.16 -15.66 -11.44
CA SER A 724 -13.16 -16.15 -10.47
C SER A 724 -12.88 -17.56 -9.93
N HIS A 725 -11.77 -18.20 -10.32
CA HIS A 725 -11.52 -19.63 -10.09
C HIS A 725 -10.18 -19.88 -9.37
N PRO A 726 -9.94 -19.33 -8.16
CA PRO A 726 -8.72 -19.61 -7.40
C PRO A 726 -8.52 -21.12 -7.12
N GLU A 727 -9.58 -21.92 -7.16
CA GLU A 727 -9.52 -23.37 -7.01
C GLU A 727 -8.75 -24.09 -8.12
N ASP A 728 -8.51 -23.45 -9.26
CA ASP A 728 -7.70 -23.99 -10.36
C ASP A 728 -6.18 -23.91 -10.07
N PHE A 729 -5.76 -23.26 -8.98
CA PHE A 729 -4.37 -22.93 -8.66
C PHE A 729 -3.91 -23.46 -7.29
N LYS A 730 -4.27 -24.71 -6.94
CA LYS A 730 -4.07 -25.26 -5.57
C LYS A 730 -2.69 -25.88 -5.30
N LYS A 731 -1.98 -26.33 -6.33
CA LYS A 731 -0.78 -27.17 -6.22
C LYS A 731 0.40 -26.52 -6.92
N LEU A 732 1.43 -26.22 -6.13
CA LEU A 732 2.74 -25.76 -6.60
C LEU A 732 3.66 -26.96 -6.82
N GLY A 733 4.29 -27.08 -7.99
CA GLY A 733 5.24 -28.16 -8.22
C GLY A 733 6.10 -28.01 -9.47
N LEU A 734 7.07 -28.91 -9.58
CA LEU A 734 8.05 -29.01 -10.66
C LEU A 734 8.05 -30.43 -11.21
N LYS A 735 8.00 -30.57 -12.53
CA LYS A 735 8.16 -31.85 -13.23
C LYS A 735 9.41 -31.82 -14.09
N ASN A 736 10.25 -32.83 -13.98
CA ASN A 736 11.50 -32.93 -14.74
C ASN A 736 11.39 -34.02 -15.82
N ASN A 737 11.22 -33.62 -17.09
CA ASN A 737 11.22 -34.53 -18.23
C ASN A 737 12.61 -34.62 -18.91
N GLY A 738 13.66 -34.24 -18.19
CA GLY A 738 15.04 -34.19 -18.66
C GLY A 738 15.78 -35.52 -18.68
N ASN A 739 17.05 -35.47 -19.09
CA ASN A 739 17.99 -36.59 -19.02
C ASN A 739 18.86 -36.58 -17.74
N ALA A 740 18.77 -35.52 -16.92
CA ALA A 740 19.52 -35.36 -15.67
C ALA A 740 18.56 -35.08 -14.51
N SER A 741 19.05 -35.23 -13.26
CA SER A 741 18.30 -34.75 -12.10
C SER A 741 18.21 -33.22 -12.11
N LEU A 742 17.07 -32.69 -11.65
CA LEU A 742 16.84 -31.27 -11.51
C LEU A 742 17.09 -30.88 -10.05
N HIS A 743 17.93 -29.87 -9.86
CA HIS A 743 18.13 -29.19 -8.59
C HIS A 743 17.33 -27.91 -8.58
N PHE A 744 16.65 -27.62 -7.48
CA PHE A 744 15.86 -26.41 -7.33
C PHE A 744 15.87 -25.90 -5.90
N ASP A 745 15.69 -24.60 -5.76
CA ASP A 745 15.76 -23.89 -4.49
C ASP A 745 14.95 -22.59 -4.56
N ASP A 746 14.71 -21.96 -3.40
CA ASP A 746 14.03 -20.67 -3.26
C ASP A 746 12.71 -20.59 -4.06
N VAL A 747 11.85 -21.59 -3.85
CA VAL A 747 10.55 -21.66 -4.55
C VAL A 747 9.53 -20.79 -3.83
N SER A 748 8.91 -19.84 -4.53
CA SER A 748 7.99 -18.88 -3.93
C SER A 748 6.74 -18.60 -4.76
N VAL A 749 5.68 -18.12 -4.08
CA VAL A 749 4.46 -17.58 -4.69
C VAL A 749 4.15 -16.24 -4.01
N SER A 750 3.99 -15.18 -4.80
CA SER A 750 3.81 -13.81 -4.33
C SER A 750 2.52 -13.19 -4.87
N GLU A 751 1.77 -12.54 -3.99
CA GLU A 751 0.52 -11.83 -4.31
C GLU A 751 0.83 -10.41 -4.83
N TRP A 752 0.20 -10.01 -5.93
CA TRP A 752 0.28 -8.65 -6.44
C TRP A 752 -1.05 -7.92 -6.27
N LYS A 753 -1.54 -7.27 -7.31
CA LYS A 753 -2.79 -6.51 -7.25
C LYS A 753 -4.00 -7.45 -7.35
N ASN A 754 -5.07 -7.08 -6.67
CA ASN A 754 -6.43 -7.49 -7.05
C ASN A 754 -6.73 -6.86 -8.42
N GLY A 755 -6.80 -7.69 -9.46
CA GLY A 755 -7.25 -7.31 -10.78
C GLY A 755 -8.73 -6.93 -10.77
N GLU A 756 -9.13 -6.15 -11.77
CA GLU A 756 -10.54 -5.80 -12.00
C GLU A 756 -11.39 -7.07 -12.13
N ASN A 757 -12.64 -7.01 -11.66
CA ASN A 757 -13.61 -8.06 -11.98
C ASN A 757 -14.01 -7.92 -13.46
N LEU A 758 -13.19 -8.54 -14.33
CA LEU A 758 -13.37 -8.52 -15.78
C LEU A 758 -14.78 -8.97 -16.18
N SER A 759 -15.40 -9.91 -15.47
CA SER A 759 -16.77 -10.35 -15.75
C SER A 759 -17.78 -9.21 -15.63
N ASN A 760 -17.65 -8.40 -14.58
CA ASN A 760 -18.52 -7.25 -14.36
C ASN A 760 -18.21 -6.11 -15.34
N ASN A 761 -16.93 -5.84 -15.61
CA ASN A 761 -16.54 -4.81 -16.57
C ASN A 761 -17.12 -5.13 -17.96
N ILE A 762 -16.99 -6.38 -18.39
CA ILE A 762 -17.58 -6.88 -19.64
C ILE A 762 -19.10 -6.68 -19.61
N ALA A 763 -19.82 -7.06 -18.55
CA ALA A 763 -21.26 -6.86 -18.47
C ALA A 763 -21.66 -5.37 -18.57
N THR A 764 -20.92 -4.47 -17.91
CA THR A 764 -21.24 -3.03 -17.90
C THR A 764 -20.86 -2.29 -19.19
N GLU A 765 -19.80 -2.73 -19.87
CA GLU A 765 -19.31 -2.10 -21.10
C GLU A 765 -20.10 -2.53 -22.33
N HIS A 766 -20.87 -3.62 -22.25
CA HIS A 766 -21.66 -4.16 -23.36
C HIS A 766 -23.14 -3.89 -23.17
N LYS A 767 -23.59 -2.70 -23.54
CA LYS A 767 -25.00 -2.38 -23.64
C LYS A 767 -25.45 -2.44 -25.11
N VAL A 768 -26.49 -3.23 -25.36
CA VAL A 768 -27.06 -3.41 -26.70
C VAL A 768 -27.67 -2.08 -27.18
N ASP A 769 -27.22 -1.61 -28.34
CA ASP A 769 -27.83 -0.50 -29.08
C ASP A 769 -28.98 -1.02 -29.95
N ARG A 770 -28.66 -1.93 -30.86
CA ARG A 770 -29.63 -2.52 -31.78
C ARG A 770 -29.20 -3.85 -32.35
N TRP A 771 -30.18 -4.68 -32.66
CA TRP A 771 -30.02 -5.85 -33.52
C TRP A 771 -30.37 -5.48 -34.97
N GLN A 772 -29.62 -6.01 -35.92
CA GLN A 772 -29.87 -5.84 -37.34
C GLN A 772 -30.33 -7.16 -37.97
N THR A 773 -31.43 -7.06 -38.73
CA THR A 773 -31.97 -8.17 -39.51
C THR A 773 -31.62 -8.04 -40.98
N GLY A 774 -31.51 -9.16 -41.68
CA GLY A 774 -31.27 -9.24 -43.12
C GLY A 774 -31.78 -10.56 -43.70
N GLY A 775 -31.45 -10.82 -44.96
CA GLY A 775 -31.90 -12.01 -45.68
C GLY A 775 -31.79 -11.83 -47.19
N ASP A 776 -32.27 -12.81 -47.95
CA ASP A 776 -32.24 -12.78 -49.41
C ASP A 776 -33.44 -11.99 -50.01
N SER A 777 -33.51 -11.91 -51.34
CA SER A 777 -34.60 -11.22 -52.05
C SER A 777 -35.98 -11.85 -51.80
N ILE A 778 -36.02 -13.12 -51.38
CA ILE A 778 -37.23 -13.90 -51.16
C ILE A 778 -37.70 -13.75 -49.71
N PHE A 779 -36.79 -13.65 -48.75
CA PHE A 779 -37.03 -13.49 -47.31
C PHE A 779 -36.21 -12.33 -46.72
N PRO A 780 -36.47 -11.07 -47.13
CA PRO A 780 -35.76 -9.92 -46.60
C PRO A 780 -36.10 -9.79 -45.10
N TYR A 781 -35.07 -9.65 -44.27
CA TYR A 781 -35.16 -9.48 -42.79
C TYR A 781 -35.61 -10.71 -41.99
N HIS A 782 -35.51 -11.91 -42.56
CA HIS A 782 -35.85 -13.15 -41.85
C HIS A 782 -34.79 -13.60 -40.83
N TYR A 783 -33.55 -13.15 -41.01
CA TYR A 783 -32.43 -13.56 -40.16
C TYR A 783 -31.87 -12.39 -39.36
N VAL A 784 -31.55 -12.63 -38.09
CA VAL A 784 -30.68 -11.75 -37.30
C VAL A 784 -29.25 -11.99 -37.77
N GLN A 785 -28.60 -10.92 -38.24
CA GLN A 785 -27.27 -10.97 -38.83
C GLN A 785 -26.23 -10.26 -37.98
N LYS A 786 -26.58 -9.10 -37.41
CA LYS A 786 -25.63 -8.29 -36.64
C LYS A 786 -26.21 -7.82 -35.31
N LEU A 787 -25.33 -7.59 -34.35
CA LEU A 787 -25.63 -6.95 -33.07
C LEU A 787 -24.71 -5.75 -32.89
N TYR A 788 -25.26 -4.55 -32.65
CA TYR A 788 -24.52 -3.34 -32.33
C TYR A 788 -24.60 -3.04 -30.82
N PHE A 789 -23.46 -2.66 -30.25
CA PHE A 789 -23.37 -2.06 -28.92
C PHE A 789 -23.45 -0.53 -29.00
N ASP A 790 -23.83 0.12 -27.91
CA ASP A 790 -24.06 1.57 -27.84
C ASP A 790 -22.77 2.41 -27.87
N LYS A 791 -21.63 1.76 -27.61
CA LYS A 791 -20.27 2.28 -27.72
C LYS A 791 -19.30 1.17 -28.13
N ILE A 792 -18.03 1.52 -28.34
CA ILE A 792 -16.93 0.55 -28.37
C ILE A 792 -16.62 0.16 -26.91
N PRO A 793 -16.84 -1.11 -26.51
CA PRO A 793 -16.52 -1.57 -25.15
C PRO A 793 -15.02 -1.43 -24.88
N ASN A 794 -14.64 -0.83 -23.76
CA ASN A 794 -13.23 -0.67 -23.38
C ASN A 794 -12.64 -1.95 -22.74
N VAL A 795 -12.97 -3.10 -23.30
CA VAL A 795 -12.54 -4.44 -22.85
C VAL A 795 -12.17 -5.28 -24.06
N ASP A 796 -11.06 -6.01 -23.97
CA ASP A 796 -10.59 -6.86 -25.06
C ASP A 796 -11.23 -8.25 -24.96
N VAL A 797 -12.19 -8.51 -25.84
CA VAL A 797 -13.03 -9.71 -25.85
C VAL A 797 -13.20 -10.28 -27.25
N GLU A 798 -13.54 -11.56 -27.31
CA GLU A 798 -14.17 -12.20 -28.48
C GLU A 798 -15.60 -12.57 -28.13
N TYR A 799 -16.44 -12.87 -29.11
CA TYR A 799 -17.85 -13.13 -28.88
C TYR A 799 -18.26 -14.51 -29.34
N GLU A 800 -18.72 -15.35 -28.42
CA GLU A 800 -19.33 -16.63 -28.74
C GLU A 800 -20.83 -16.46 -28.98
N VAL A 801 -21.31 -17.01 -30.09
CA VAL A 801 -22.71 -17.02 -30.44
C VAL A 801 -23.31 -18.37 -30.08
N GLU A 802 -24.30 -18.35 -29.20
CA GLU A 802 -25.18 -19.47 -28.90
C GLU A 802 -26.48 -19.32 -29.69
N TRP A 803 -26.89 -20.38 -30.39
CA TRP A 803 -28.14 -20.42 -31.14
C TRP A 803 -28.86 -21.75 -30.92
N LEU A 804 -30.12 -21.66 -30.45
CA LEU A 804 -30.95 -22.79 -30.00
C LEU A 804 -30.34 -23.57 -28.82
N GLY A 805 -29.76 -22.86 -27.85
CA GLY A 805 -29.18 -23.46 -26.65
C GLY A 805 -27.86 -24.21 -26.88
N LYS A 806 -27.20 -23.97 -28.02
CA LYS A 806 -25.91 -24.59 -28.38
C LYS A 806 -24.91 -23.57 -28.90
N PRO A 807 -23.65 -23.60 -28.46
CA PRO A 807 -22.61 -22.73 -28.99
C PRO A 807 -22.33 -23.07 -30.46
N ARG A 808 -22.27 -22.07 -31.33
CA ARG A 808 -22.10 -22.23 -32.78
C ARG A 808 -20.77 -21.75 -33.33
N GLY A 809 -20.10 -20.83 -32.62
CA GLY A 809 -18.79 -20.32 -33.00
C GLY A 809 -18.45 -19.03 -32.27
N VAL A 810 -17.20 -18.59 -32.44
CA VAL A 810 -16.66 -17.35 -31.89
C VAL A 810 -16.33 -16.40 -33.03
N VAL A 811 -16.67 -15.12 -32.87
CA VAL A 811 -16.44 -14.04 -33.84
C VAL A 811 -15.80 -12.84 -33.16
N LYS A 812 -15.15 -11.98 -33.95
CA LYS A 812 -14.53 -10.75 -33.46
C LYS A 812 -15.52 -9.59 -33.55
N GLY A 813 -15.36 -8.62 -32.66
CA GLY A 813 -16.06 -7.35 -32.79
C GLY A 813 -15.45 -6.48 -33.89
N ILE A 814 -16.30 -5.80 -34.65
CA ILE A 814 -15.92 -4.88 -35.72
C ILE A 814 -16.35 -3.48 -35.31
N ASP A 815 -15.42 -2.52 -35.37
CA ASP A 815 -15.69 -1.13 -35.00
C ASP A 815 -16.28 -0.36 -36.20
N ASP A 816 -17.39 0.33 -35.95
CA ASP A 816 -18.12 1.17 -36.89
C ASP A 816 -18.33 2.56 -36.25
N GLY A 817 -17.43 3.48 -36.55
CA GLY A 817 -17.39 4.80 -35.92
C GLY A 817 -17.10 4.73 -34.43
N ASN A 818 -18.06 5.13 -33.59
CA ASN A 818 -17.97 5.09 -32.13
C ASN A 818 -18.70 3.89 -31.50
N LYS A 819 -19.13 2.91 -32.31
CA LYS A 819 -19.84 1.71 -31.88
C LYS A 819 -19.10 0.46 -32.32
N ARG A 820 -19.28 -0.65 -31.59
CA ARG A 820 -18.82 -1.98 -32.00
C ARG A 820 -20.02 -2.82 -32.39
N TYR A 821 -19.87 -3.63 -33.43
CA TYR A 821 -20.86 -4.64 -33.78
C TYR A 821 -20.25 -6.03 -33.92
N ILE A 822 -21.11 -7.03 -33.85
CA ILE A 822 -20.78 -8.45 -34.06
C ILE A 822 -21.51 -8.91 -35.31
N ASP A 823 -20.78 -9.49 -36.26
CA ASP A 823 -21.36 -10.12 -37.45
C ASP A 823 -21.50 -11.63 -37.24
N ILE A 824 -22.73 -12.08 -37.02
CA ILE A 824 -23.04 -13.49 -36.74
C ILE A 824 -22.91 -14.33 -38.02
N THR A 825 -22.99 -13.71 -39.20
CA THR A 825 -22.88 -14.39 -40.50
C THR A 825 -21.45 -14.87 -40.79
N GLU A 826 -20.45 -14.39 -40.05
CA GLU A 826 -19.08 -14.89 -40.12
C GLU A 826 -18.94 -16.34 -39.65
N ILE A 827 -19.91 -16.86 -38.88
CA ILE A 827 -19.91 -18.25 -38.42
C ILE A 827 -20.40 -19.16 -39.56
N PRO A 828 -19.56 -20.06 -40.12
CA PRO A 828 -19.91 -20.81 -41.33
C PRO A 828 -21.17 -21.68 -41.20
N ILE A 829 -21.46 -22.21 -40.01
CA ILE A 829 -22.65 -23.05 -39.75
C ILE A 829 -23.95 -22.25 -39.69
N ILE A 830 -23.88 -20.93 -39.52
CA ILE A 830 -25.04 -20.04 -39.41
C ILE A 830 -25.44 -19.47 -40.78
N GLY A 831 -24.48 -19.28 -41.69
CA GLY A 831 -24.76 -18.85 -43.07
C GLY A 831 -25.39 -17.45 -43.14
N ASN A 832 -26.64 -17.35 -43.63
CA ASN A 832 -27.33 -16.07 -43.83
C ASN A 832 -27.78 -15.36 -42.53
N GLY A 833 -27.51 -15.95 -41.37
CA GLY A 833 -27.87 -15.43 -40.03
C GLY A 833 -28.78 -16.40 -39.26
N CYS A 834 -29.03 -16.11 -37.99
CA CYS A 834 -29.94 -16.90 -37.15
C CYS A 834 -31.38 -16.51 -37.44
N SER A 835 -32.34 -17.45 -37.43
CA SER A 835 -33.76 -17.09 -37.62
C SER A 835 -34.19 -16.05 -36.59
N ASN A 836 -34.89 -15.01 -37.04
CA ASN A 836 -35.32 -13.92 -36.15
C ASN A 836 -36.37 -14.34 -35.11
N THR A 837 -36.89 -15.56 -35.21
CA THR A 837 -37.80 -16.18 -34.23
C THR A 837 -37.09 -17.00 -33.15
N ASP A 838 -35.81 -17.29 -33.35
CA ASP A 838 -35.08 -18.21 -32.48
C ASP A 838 -34.35 -17.44 -31.37
N ARG A 839 -34.13 -18.13 -30.24
CA ARG A 839 -33.30 -17.60 -29.16
C ARG A 839 -31.83 -17.60 -29.56
N ILE A 840 -31.19 -16.44 -29.42
CA ILE A 840 -29.78 -16.20 -29.68
C ILE A 840 -29.18 -15.56 -28.42
N VAL A 841 -28.09 -16.11 -27.92
CA VAL A 841 -27.36 -15.57 -26.77
C VAL A 841 -25.94 -15.26 -27.22
N ILE A 842 -25.44 -14.09 -26.83
CA ILE A 842 -24.08 -13.65 -27.14
C ILE A 842 -23.30 -13.60 -25.84
N TYR A 843 -22.19 -14.34 -25.81
CA TYR A 843 -21.25 -14.31 -24.71
C TYR A 843 -19.99 -13.56 -25.12
N ALA A 844 -19.57 -12.57 -24.34
CA ALA A 844 -18.23 -12.02 -24.47
C ALA A 844 -17.25 -12.87 -23.65
N ILE A 845 -16.22 -13.36 -24.33
CA ILE A 845 -15.12 -14.14 -23.78
C ILE A 845 -13.94 -13.18 -23.63
N SER A 846 -13.41 -13.03 -22.41
CA SER A 846 -12.23 -12.20 -22.22
C SER A 846 -11.04 -12.79 -22.94
N LYS A 847 -10.33 -11.98 -23.74
CA LYS A 847 -9.02 -12.41 -24.27
C LYS A 847 -7.95 -12.46 -23.19
N LYS A 848 -8.15 -11.69 -22.10
CA LYS A 848 -7.26 -11.69 -20.95
C LYS A 848 -7.42 -12.97 -20.12
N ASP A 849 -8.66 -13.44 -19.94
CA ASP A 849 -8.98 -14.69 -19.23
C ASP A 849 -10.08 -15.45 -19.99
N PRO A 850 -9.71 -16.41 -20.86
CA PRO A 850 -10.70 -17.17 -21.64
C PRO A 850 -11.70 -17.97 -20.79
N GLY A 851 -11.44 -18.17 -19.50
CA GLY A 851 -12.40 -18.75 -18.55
C GLY A 851 -13.53 -17.80 -18.16
N ILE A 852 -13.35 -16.48 -18.37
CA ILE A 852 -14.37 -15.46 -18.16
C ILE A 852 -15.23 -15.36 -19.42
N LYS A 853 -16.46 -15.88 -19.28
CA LYS A 853 -17.50 -15.86 -20.30
C LYS A 853 -18.75 -15.20 -19.73
N VAL A 854 -19.12 -14.05 -20.28
CA VAL A 854 -20.21 -13.22 -19.77
C VAL A 854 -21.29 -13.09 -20.83
N GLN A 855 -22.54 -13.37 -20.47
CA GLN A 855 -23.67 -13.10 -21.35
C GLN A 855 -23.82 -11.58 -21.51
N VAL A 856 -23.60 -11.06 -22.71
CA VAL A 856 -23.64 -9.62 -23.01
C VAL A 856 -24.85 -9.20 -23.82
N ALA A 857 -25.49 -10.15 -24.50
CA ALA A 857 -26.74 -9.90 -25.18
C ALA A 857 -27.57 -11.16 -25.29
N GLU A 858 -28.89 -10.97 -25.33
CA GLU A 858 -29.86 -12.02 -25.58
C GLU A 858 -30.93 -11.48 -26.51
N TRP A 859 -31.30 -12.31 -27.46
CA TRP A 859 -32.40 -12.12 -28.37
C TRP A 859 -33.33 -13.31 -28.21
N ASP A 860 -34.55 -13.08 -27.73
CA ASP A 860 -35.56 -14.13 -27.51
C ASP A 860 -36.60 -14.23 -28.63
N GLY A 861 -36.33 -13.60 -29.78
CA GLY A 861 -37.32 -13.47 -30.84
C GLY A 861 -38.54 -12.63 -30.43
N PRO A 862 -39.38 -12.22 -31.38
CA PRO A 862 -40.63 -11.54 -31.10
C PRO A 862 -41.67 -12.55 -30.57
N ALA A 863 -41.91 -12.58 -29.27
CA ALA A 863 -42.96 -13.40 -28.62
C ALA A 863 -44.39 -12.86 -28.86
N TRP A 864 -44.66 -12.28 -30.04
CA TRP A 864 -45.85 -11.47 -30.29
C TRP A 864 -46.85 -12.20 -31.16
N SER A 865 -47.97 -12.63 -30.59
CA SER A 865 -49.07 -13.22 -31.36
C SER A 865 -49.83 -12.12 -32.13
N HIS A 866 -49.63 -12.01 -33.44
CA HIS A 866 -50.51 -11.24 -34.31
C HIS A 866 -51.55 -12.18 -34.93
N LYS A 867 -52.83 -11.92 -34.69
CA LYS A 867 -53.91 -12.55 -35.44
C LYS A 867 -54.46 -11.52 -36.41
N LEU A 868 -54.14 -11.69 -37.69
CA LEU A 868 -54.39 -10.69 -38.71
C LEU A 868 -55.14 -11.22 -39.93
N LYS A 869 -55.83 -10.32 -40.62
CA LYS A 869 -56.58 -10.60 -41.84
C LYS A 869 -56.36 -9.48 -42.85
N TRP A 870 -56.05 -9.86 -44.09
CA TRP A 870 -56.00 -8.93 -45.21
C TRP A 870 -57.41 -8.52 -45.62
N ASN A 871 -57.64 -7.22 -45.76
CA ASN A 871 -58.86 -6.71 -46.35
C ASN A 871 -58.69 -6.55 -47.86
N ILE A 872 -59.74 -6.90 -48.60
CA ILE A 872 -59.75 -6.84 -50.06
C ILE A 872 -60.88 -5.92 -50.49
N ALA A 873 -60.54 -4.89 -51.25
CA ALA A 873 -61.49 -4.04 -51.94
C ALA A 873 -61.55 -4.39 -53.43
N SER A 874 -62.75 -4.36 -54.00
CA SER A 874 -62.98 -4.56 -55.43
C SER A 874 -63.17 -3.21 -56.11
N TYR A 875 -62.38 -2.96 -57.14
CA TYR A 875 -62.51 -1.80 -58.02
C TYR A 875 -62.75 -2.29 -59.46
N PRO A 876 -63.25 -1.45 -60.39
CA PRO A 876 -63.45 -1.83 -61.79
C PRO A 876 -62.20 -2.41 -62.47
N GLU A 877 -61.02 -2.09 -61.95
CA GLU A 877 -59.71 -2.44 -62.51
C GLU A 877 -59.06 -3.67 -61.83
N GLY A 878 -59.72 -4.24 -60.81
CA GLY A 878 -59.28 -5.46 -60.12
C GLY A 878 -59.44 -5.43 -58.61
N LEU A 879 -58.94 -6.49 -57.95
CA LEU A 879 -58.92 -6.63 -56.49
C LEU A 879 -57.64 -6.03 -55.89
N TYR A 880 -57.78 -5.32 -54.77
CA TYR A 880 -56.69 -4.65 -54.07
C TYR A 880 -56.69 -4.98 -52.58
N HIS A 881 -55.50 -5.17 -52.02
CA HIS A 881 -55.27 -5.17 -50.59
C HIS A 881 -55.22 -3.73 -50.08
N ASN A 882 -56.33 -3.22 -49.56
CA ASN A 882 -56.43 -1.83 -49.10
C ASN A 882 -56.21 -1.66 -47.59
N GLY A 883 -56.07 -2.75 -46.84
CA GLY A 883 -55.67 -2.68 -45.44
C GLY A 883 -55.48 -4.04 -44.79
N ILE A 884 -54.97 -4.02 -43.56
CA ILE A 884 -54.77 -5.22 -42.73
C ILE A 884 -55.43 -4.97 -41.37
N PHE A 885 -56.31 -5.88 -41.00
CA PHE A 885 -56.95 -5.88 -39.69
C PHE A 885 -56.19 -6.79 -38.73
N LEU A 886 -55.79 -6.25 -37.59
CA LEU A 886 -55.14 -6.96 -36.49
C LEU A 886 -56.15 -7.10 -35.35
N THR A 887 -56.55 -8.33 -35.01
CA THR A 887 -57.47 -8.59 -33.88
C THR A 887 -56.81 -8.35 -32.51
N LYS A 888 -55.47 -8.35 -32.48
CA LYS A 888 -54.64 -8.04 -31.31
C LYS A 888 -53.36 -7.39 -31.81
N VAL A 889 -52.98 -6.25 -31.22
CA VAL A 889 -51.63 -5.71 -31.31
C VAL A 889 -50.90 -5.95 -30.00
N PRO A 890 -49.57 -5.95 -29.99
CA PRO A 890 -48.81 -6.06 -28.76
C PRO A 890 -48.94 -4.81 -27.87
N ASN A 891 -48.69 -4.95 -26.56
CA ASN A 891 -48.83 -3.87 -25.56
C ASN A 891 -47.70 -2.83 -25.60
N PHE A 892 -46.93 -2.75 -26.68
CA PHE A 892 -45.84 -1.79 -26.88
C PHE A 892 -46.01 -1.10 -28.26
N PRO A 893 -45.51 0.13 -28.43
CA PRO A 893 -45.84 0.97 -29.57
C PRO A 893 -45.10 0.52 -30.84
N LEU A 894 -45.63 -0.49 -31.55
CA LEU A 894 -45.10 -0.89 -32.86
C LEU A 894 -45.58 0.03 -33.99
N LYS A 895 -44.70 0.23 -34.97
CA LYS A 895 -45.08 0.71 -36.30
C LYS A 895 -44.97 -0.44 -37.30
N TYR A 896 -45.55 -0.25 -38.48
CA TYR A 896 -45.59 -1.27 -39.51
C TYR A 896 -45.02 -0.71 -40.80
N GLN A 897 -44.26 -1.53 -41.51
CA GLN A 897 -43.72 -1.16 -42.80
C GLN A 897 -44.11 -2.21 -43.83
N VAL A 898 -44.51 -1.77 -45.01
CA VAL A 898 -45.04 -2.63 -46.04
C VAL A 898 -44.13 -2.56 -47.24
N PHE A 899 -43.73 -3.73 -47.71
CA PHE A 899 -42.95 -3.91 -48.91
C PHE A 899 -43.82 -4.55 -49.98
N THR A 900 -43.78 -4.02 -51.20
CA THR A 900 -44.50 -4.61 -52.32
C THR A 900 -43.66 -4.61 -53.59
N THR A 901 -43.86 -5.63 -54.42
CA THR A 901 -43.26 -5.79 -55.74
C THR A 901 -44.34 -6.24 -56.72
N ASP A 902 -44.11 -6.10 -58.02
CA ASP A 902 -44.96 -6.78 -59.00
C ASP A 902 -44.83 -8.31 -58.92
N GLN A 903 -45.66 -9.03 -59.70
CA GLN A 903 -45.73 -10.49 -59.71
C GLN A 903 -44.40 -11.20 -60.02
N ASN A 904 -43.45 -10.51 -60.68
CA ASN A 904 -42.14 -11.04 -61.05
C ASN A 904 -41.05 -10.60 -60.06
N ASN A 905 -41.42 -10.11 -58.88
CA ASN A 905 -40.52 -9.49 -57.89
C ASN A 905 -39.75 -8.27 -58.43
N LYS A 906 -40.27 -7.59 -59.46
CA LYS A 906 -39.69 -6.34 -59.99
C LYS A 906 -40.43 -5.13 -59.39
N ASN A 907 -39.83 -3.95 -59.53
CA ASN A 907 -40.38 -2.67 -59.03
C ASN A 907 -40.67 -2.64 -57.51
N PRO A 908 -39.65 -2.86 -56.65
CA PRO A 908 -39.82 -2.82 -55.21
C PRO A 908 -40.25 -1.44 -54.71
N ARG A 909 -41.26 -1.41 -53.83
CA ARG A 909 -41.72 -0.20 -53.14
C ARG A 909 -41.86 -0.48 -51.65
N TRP A 910 -41.39 0.46 -50.84
CA TRP A 910 -41.57 0.47 -49.39
C TRP A 910 -42.54 1.57 -49.01
N SER A 911 -43.40 1.29 -48.03
CA SER A 911 -44.13 2.34 -47.32
C SER A 911 -43.19 3.08 -46.36
N GLY A 912 -43.59 4.28 -45.95
CA GLY A 912 -43.14 4.84 -44.68
C GLY A 912 -43.58 3.97 -43.49
N LEU A 913 -43.19 4.34 -42.28
CA LEU A 913 -43.67 3.69 -41.07
C LEU A 913 -45.13 4.05 -40.80
N LEU A 914 -46.01 3.05 -40.86
CA LEU A 914 -47.45 3.16 -40.69
C LEU A 914 -47.83 2.85 -39.24
N PRO A 915 -48.66 3.67 -38.58
CA PRO A 915 -49.27 3.28 -37.31
C PRO A 915 -50.36 2.23 -37.54
N ALA A 916 -50.64 1.40 -36.54
CA ALA A 916 -51.89 0.66 -36.49
C ALA A 916 -52.93 1.46 -35.70
N MET A 917 -54.05 1.78 -36.33
CA MET A 917 -55.09 2.63 -35.73
C MET A 917 -56.19 1.75 -35.13
N PRO A 918 -56.65 2.01 -33.89
CA PRO A 918 -57.78 1.29 -33.31
C PRO A 918 -58.99 1.36 -34.25
N THR A 919 -59.62 0.23 -34.51
CA THR A 919 -60.82 0.15 -35.35
C THR A 919 -61.76 -0.95 -34.85
N SER A 920 -62.95 -1.04 -35.44
CA SER A 920 -63.83 -2.19 -35.30
C SER A 920 -64.25 -2.65 -36.69
N LEU A 921 -64.18 -3.96 -36.95
CA LEU A 921 -64.62 -4.55 -38.22
C LEU A 921 -65.48 -5.79 -37.97
N PRO A 922 -66.50 -6.07 -38.79
CA PRO A 922 -67.30 -7.28 -38.68
C PRO A 922 -66.46 -8.52 -39.00
N ASN A 923 -66.58 -9.55 -38.16
CA ASN A 923 -65.97 -10.85 -38.38
C ASN A 923 -66.78 -11.67 -39.42
N GLU A 924 -66.38 -12.91 -39.69
CA GLU A 924 -67.00 -13.78 -40.72
C GLU A 924 -68.46 -14.18 -40.41
N THR A 925 -68.89 -13.97 -39.17
CA THR A 925 -70.28 -14.17 -38.71
C THR A 925 -71.09 -12.87 -38.65
N GLY A 926 -70.52 -11.74 -39.10
CA GLY A 926 -71.17 -10.43 -39.08
C GLY A 926 -71.13 -9.69 -37.73
N GLN A 927 -70.45 -10.22 -36.72
CA GLN A 927 -70.29 -9.57 -35.42
C GLN A 927 -69.10 -8.61 -35.41
N TRP A 928 -69.30 -7.38 -34.93
CA TRP A 928 -68.25 -6.38 -34.83
C TRP A 928 -67.19 -6.77 -33.80
N GLN A 929 -65.94 -6.87 -34.26
CA GLN A 929 -64.78 -7.16 -33.43
C GLN A 929 -63.88 -5.92 -33.35
N LYS A 930 -63.46 -5.54 -32.13
CA LYS A 930 -62.45 -4.50 -31.91
C LYS A 930 -61.07 -5.02 -32.30
N GLY A 931 -60.27 -4.18 -32.95
CA GLY A 931 -58.91 -4.50 -33.36
C GLY A 931 -58.18 -3.25 -33.84
N TYR A 932 -57.20 -3.42 -34.71
CA TYR A 932 -56.38 -2.35 -35.24
C TYR A 932 -56.23 -2.46 -36.75
N TRP A 933 -56.07 -1.33 -37.41
CA TRP A 933 -56.02 -1.22 -38.86
C TRP A 933 -54.69 -0.65 -39.32
N ILE A 934 -54.03 -1.34 -40.23
CA ILE A 934 -52.94 -0.80 -41.03
C ILE A 934 -53.54 -0.41 -42.38
N ASP A 935 -53.51 0.88 -42.70
CA ASP A 935 -54.03 1.39 -43.96
C ASP A 935 -53.03 1.17 -45.10
N LEU A 936 -53.41 0.37 -46.09
CA LEU A 936 -52.61 0.12 -47.28
C LEU A 936 -53.05 0.98 -48.48
N ALA A 937 -54.14 1.73 -48.37
CA ALA A 937 -54.59 2.67 -49.41
C ALA A 937 -53.57 3.80 -49.63
N ILE A 938 -52.56 3.93 -48.77
CA ILE A 938 -51.36 4.72 -49.02
C ILE A 938 -50.66 4.36 -50.34
N PHE A 939 -50.83 3.13 -50.84
CA PHE A 939 -50.38 2.73 -52.17
C PHE A 939 -51.47 3.06 -53.20
N ASP A 940 -51.16 3.99 -54.10
CA ASP A 940 -51.98 4.39 -55.25
C ASP A 940 -53.44 4.77 -54.90
N ARG A 941 -53.71 5.21 -53.65
CA ARG A 941 -55.05 5.57 -53.10
C ARG A 941 -56.08 4.44 -53.07
N LYS A 942 -55.75 3.25 -53.56
CA LYS A 942 -56.64 2.09 -53.71
C LYS A 942 -56.15 0.86 -52.93
N GLY A 943 -54.87 0.81 -52.56
CA GLY A 943 -54.24 -0.35 -51.95
C GLY A 943 -53.17 -0.98 -52.82
N ILE A 944 -52.62 -2.11 -52.39
CA ILE A 944 -51.68 -2.92 -53.17
C ILE A 944 -52.50 -3.84 -54.10
N PRO A 945 -52.32 -3.79 -55.44
CA PRO A 945 -53.03 -4.70 -56.34
C PRO A 945 -52.82 -6.17 -55.93
N LYS A 946 -53.86 -7.01 -55.94
CA LYS A 946 -53.75 -8.45 -55.63
C LYS A 946 -52.90 -9.21 -56.66
N LYS A 947 -52.50 -8.58 -57.76
CA LYS A 947 -51.49 -9.10 -58.70
C LYS A 947 -50.04 -8.84 -58.26
N HIS A 948 -49.82 -8.11 -57.18
CA HIS A 948 -48.50 -7.79 -56.62
C HIS A 948 -48.22 -8.62 -55.37
N ASN A 949 -46.95 -8.84 -55.08
CA ASN A 949 -46.54 -9.43 -53.82
C ASN A 949 -46.52 -8.35 -52.74
N ALA A 950 -46.88 -8.72 -51.52
CA ALA A 950 -46.86 -7.81 -50.38
C ALA A 950 -46.27 -8.49 -49.15
N LYS A 951 -45.44 -7.78 -48.39
CA LYS A 951 -44.84 -8.22 -47.14
C LYS A 951 -45.01 -7.12 -46.11
N VAL A 952 -45.35 -7.49 -44.89
CA VAL A 952 -45.71 -6.57 -43.82
C VAL A 952 -44.79 -6.87 -42.66
N PHE A 953 -44.09 -5.85 -42.23
CA PHE A 953 -43.11 -5.94 -41.17
C PHE A 953 -43.60 -5.15 -39.97
N ALA A 954 -43.56 -5.75 -38.79
CA ALA A 954 -43.57 -5.00 -37.55
C ALA A 954 -42.18 -4.39 -37.34
N VAL A 955 -42.15 -3.12 -36.94
CA VAL A 955 -40.94 -2.33 -36.75
C VAL A 955 -41.00 -1.66 -35.38
N ASP A 956 -39.96 -1.86 -34.59
CA ASP A 956 -39.76 -1.11 -33.36
C ASP A 956 -39.40 0.34 -33.72
N PRO A 957 -40.16 1.36 -33.30
CA PRO A 957 -39.82 2.76 -33.57
C PRO A 957 -38.48 3.19 -32.97
N ASN A 958 -37.98 2.49 -31.95
CA ASN A 958 -36.69 2.75 -31.33
C ASN A 958 -35.55 1.95 -31.98
N ASN A 959 -35.86 0.94 -32.80
CA ASN A 959 -34.91 0.16 -33.58
C ASN A 959 -35.45 -0.11 -35.00
N PRO A 960 -35.39 0.89 -35.92
CA PRO A 960 -35.99 0.80 -37.25
C PRO A 960 -35.32 -0.22 -38.20
N ASP A 961 -34.11 -0.67 -37.86
CA ASP A 961 -33.37 -1.71 -38.58
C ASP A 961 -33.84 -3.12 -38.18
N LEU A 962 -34.65 -3.23 -37.13
CA LEU A 962 -35.30 -4.46 -36.69
C LEU A 962 -36.68 -4.58 -37.33
N LYS A 963 -36.76 -5.40 -38.38
CA LYS A 963 -38.00 -5.67 -39.11
C LYS A 963 -38.39 -7.12 -38.95
N VAL A 964 -39.56 -7.35 -38.36
CA VAL A 964 -40.10 -8.70 -38.18
C VAL A 964 -41.22 -8.90 -39.19
N LEU A 965 -41.06 -9.82 -40.13
CA LEU A 965 -42.12 -10.17 -41.08
C LEU A 965 -43.31 -10.76 -40.33
N ILE A 966 -44.46 -10.09 -40.30
CA ILE A 966 -45.68 -10.58 -39.62
C ILE A 966 -46.73 -11.14 -40.58
N ALA A 967 -46.69 -10.75 -41.85
CA ALA A 967 -47.58 -11.26 -42.89
C ALA A 967 -46.95 -11.10 -44.27
N SER A 968 -47.26 -12.02 -45.17
CA SER A 968 -47.04 -11.80 -46.59
C SER A 968 -48.15 -12.39 -47.46
N TYR A 969 -48.25 -11.85 -48.66
CA TYR A 969 -49.06 -12.36 -49.75
C TYR A 969 -48.17 -12.55 -50.97
N SER A 970 -48.22 -13.75 -51.55
CA SER A 970 -47.53 -14.08 -52.80
C SER A 970 -48.54 -14.40 -53.89
N LYS A 971 -48.51 -13.64 -54.97
CA LYS A 971 -49.38 -13.90 -56.12
C LYS A 971 -49.02 -15.21 -56.83
N GLY A 972 -47.73 -15.56 -56.89
CA GLY A 972 -47.26 -16.78 -57.56
C GLY A 972 -47.94 -18.05 -57.05
N ASN A 973 -48.21 -18.11 -55.74
CA ASN A 973 -48.90 -19.23 -55.09
C ASN A 973 -50.35 -18.92 -54.72
N ASN A 974 -50.80 -17.68 -54.98
CA ASN A 974 -52.05 -17.11 -54.47
C ASN A 974 -52.29 -17.37 -52.97
N ASP A 975 -51.22 -17.31 -52.20
CA ASP A 975 -51.18 -17.77 -50.81
C ASP A 975 -50.83 -16.64 -49.86
N TYR A 976 -51.43 -16.69 -48.68
CA TYR A 976 -51.08 -15.84 -47.55
C TYR A 976 -50.19 -16.63 -46.60
N PHE A 977 -49.03 -16.06 -46.31
CA PHE A 977 -48.12 -16.63 -45.33
C PHE A 977 -48.15 -15.79 -44.06
N TYR A 978 -48.41 -16.48 -42.96
CA TYR A 978 -48.40 -15.91 -41.61
C TYR A 978 -47.32 -16.67 -40.83
N PRO A 979 -46.11 -16.10 -40.69
CA PRO A 979 -45.01 -16.76 -39.99
C PRO A 979 -45.33 -17.02 -38.51
N PHE A 980 -46.28 -16.27 -37.94
CA PHE A 980 -46.80 -16.44 -36.59
C PHE A 980 -48.27 -16.88 -36.69
N LYS A 981 -48.58 -18.14 -36.37
CA LYS A 981 -49.95 -18.65 -36.29
C LYS A 981 -50.41 -18.75 -34.84
#